data_AF-A0A0K8QIV3-F1
#
_entry.id   AF-A0A0K8QIV3-F1
#
_cell.length_a   1.000
_cell.length_b   1.000
_cell.length_c   1.000
_cell.angle_alpha   90.00
_cell.angle_beta   90.00
_cell.angle_gamma   90.00
#
_symmetry.space_group_name_H-M   'P 1'
#
loop_
_entity.id
_entity.type
_entity.pdbx_description
1 polymer ?
#
loop_
_entity_poly.entity_id
_entity_poly.type
_entity_poly.pdbx_seq_one_letter_code
_entity_poly.pdbx_strand_id
1 'polypeptide(L)'
;MNIRAQSWRRIAAVLVAIMFSMGFVLAPQSAFAAIGSAAKPSPAVVPRGDCPAVIFIGARGSGEKDLAAESGLGPELNDLYQQMAKDLSGKLKVSPHSVVYAAASVDVLTLSKNEQNVLAALLPFGGAGVTAFTVYYVKYHLDLYLASINEGLKVATADLSADAAVCPDARFVLGGYSQGALVMHELLLNLSDNANKGDAASQALLRRITATVLIADPAKKSNTAAMHFGTAPLSAQGIKSFLTAGDRDVPTPSSTYDLCNLGDFVCDFSLATLVDKASFKAGINVHINSYEGKNKNTANALVTNTGSKIAGTLLSQLPGVVDHLSIAPATATVTVGTSQAYTATAVDPFNKPLGDVTAETTFGISPDGSCQGAVCTPALPGPHTVKGVRNLVSGTATLSALPASGAKWTAAGNMVSTRSGNTATLLDDGRVLVAGGTGAGNVFLQQEEIFDPKTGLWSSAGSMAQSHHGHTATKLQSGKVLVAGGGDLDGAAAELFDPVAGTWSATGSLSAPRRGHTATLLNDGRVLVVGGQISGIPTATAEIYDPALGTWSATGSMSTARDSHSASLLADGSVLVAGGSISKPGTSEIFDPKTGTWSQTGTMTGERRGQNAAILPNGRVLVFGGINLLGPLSTAEIYNPDTRTWATTGSMQAPRADGASSNLPNGQVLVAGGFGSAASGGLTAGNPRLSTAEIYDVTTGSWTTTAPLPVASLIGRLTLLPDGTALASGLSEASSIAGGPDVPLEPLLYVPAQ
;
A
#
# COMPACT_ATOMS: atom_id res chain seq x y z
N MET A 1 -37.77 45.42 19.52
CA MET A 1 -38.06 44.63 20.74
C MET A 1 -37.44 43.22 20.76
N ASN A 2 -37.15 42.59 19.61
CA ASN A 2 -36.62 41.20 19.57
C ASN A 2 -35.14 41.01 19.97
N ILE A 3 -34.28 42.03 19.90
CA ILE A 3 -32.85 41.88 20.25
C ILE A 3 -32.64 41.75 21.77
N ARG A 4 -33.40 42.51 22.59
CA ARG A 4 -33.31 42.41 24.05
C ARG A 4 -33.80 41.05 24.56
N ALA A 5 -34.83 40.46 23.93
CA ALA A 5 -35.35 39.14 24.30
C ALA A 5 -34.36 38.01 24.01
N GLN A 6 -33.58 38.10 22.92
CA GLN A 6 -32.53 37.11 22.60
C GLN A 6 -31.35 37.15 23.58
N SER A 7 -30.89 38.34 23.97
CA SER A 7 -29.81 38.49 24.96
C SER A 7 -30.21 37.97 26.35
N TRP A 8 -31.46 38.19 26.78
CA TRP A 8 -31.95 37.65 28.05
C TRP A 8 -32.06 36.11 28.05
N ARG A 9 -32.45 35.50 26.93
CA ARG A 9 -32.49 34.04 26.79
C ARG A 9 -31.09 33.41 26.81
N ARG A 10 -30.08 34.07 26.24
CA ARG A 10 -28.67 33.63 26.31
C ARG A 10 -28.09 33.76 27.72
N ILE A 11 -28.40 34.84 28.43
CA ILE A 11 -28.00 35.01 29.84
C ILE A 11 -28.65 33.96 30.75
N ALA A 12 -29.93 33.64 30.52
CA ALA A 12 -30.62 32.57 31.25
C ALA A 12 -29.99 31.18 31.01
N ALA A 13 -29.60 30.87 29.77
CA ALA A 13 -28.88 29.65 29.42
C ALA A 13 -27.52 29.54 30.13
N VAL A 14 -26.79 30.66 30.25
CA VAL A 14 -25.50 30.73 30.96
C VAL A 14 -25.70 30.48 32.47
N LEU A 15 -26.72 31.08 33.08
CA LEU A 15 -27.05 30.85 34.50
C LEU A 15 -27.45 29.40 34.79
N VAL A 16 -28.21 28.77 33.88
CA VAL A 16 -28.57 27.35 33.99
C VAL A 16 -27.32 26.46 33.91
N ALA A 17 -26.40 26.72 32.98
CA ALA A 17 -25.16 25.95 32.85
C ALA A 17 -24.22 26.10 34.07
N ILE A 18 -24.19 27.27 34.72
CA ILE A 18 -23.46 27.48 35.98
C ILE A 18 -24.04 26.60 37.10
N MET A 19 -25.38 26.51 37.21
CA MET A 19 -26.02 25.61 38.19
C MET A 19 -25.74 24.13 37.91
N PHE A 20 -25.60 23.72 36.64
CA PHE A 20 -25.23 22.35 36.26
C PHE A 20 -23.78 21.97 36.64
N SER A 21 -22.85 22.94 36.67
CA SER A 21 -21.45 22.70 37.03
C SER A 21 -21.20 22.48 38.54
N MET A 22 -22.20 22.77 39.40
CA MET A 22 -22.14 22.60 40.86
C MET A 22 -22.69 21.25 41.40
N GLY A 23 -22.84 20.23 40.55
CA GLY A 23 -22.94 18.84 41.01
C GLY A 23 -24.32 18.35 41.46
N PHE A 24 -25.38 18.60 40.67
CA PHE A 24 -26.64 17.85 40.79
C PHE A 24 -26.97 17.13 39.46
N VAL A 25 -27.05 15.80 39.54
CA VAL A 25 -27.46 14.87 38.49
C VAL A 25 -28.98 14.88 38.38
N LEU A 26 -29.51 15.19 37.19
CA LEU A 26 -30.77 14.69 36.62
C LEU A 26 -30.81 15.07 35.12
N ALA A 27 -30.97 14.08 34.24
CA ALA A 27 -31.38 14.25 32.83
C ALA A 27 -32.92 14.36 32.76
N PRO A 28 -33.58 14.78 31.64
CA PRO A 28 -33.09 14.94 30.26
C PRO A 28 -33.57 16.19 29.46
N GLN A 29 -33.04 16.30 28.22
CA GLN A 29 -33.58 16.88 26.96
C GLN A 29 -34.75 17.90 27.01
N SER A 30 -34.55 19.11 26.44
CA SER A 30 -35.50 19.87 25.56
C SER A 30 -35.38 21.42 25.56
N ALA A 31 -34.50 22.06 26.33
CA ALA A 31 -34.55 23.53 26.50
C ALA A 31 -33.98 24.40 25.35
N PHE A 32 -33.39 23.82 24.31
CA PHE A 32 -33.00 24.55 23.09
C PHE A 32 -33.79 24.04 21.90
N ALA A 33 -35.11 24.27 21.93
CA ALA A 33 -35.95 24.10 20.74
C ALA A 33 -35.30 24.85 19.58
N ALA A 34 -35.07 24.11 18.48
CA ALA A 34 -34.60 24.62 17.21
C ALA A 34 -35.27 25.98 16.93
N ILE A 35 -34.47 27.04 16.88
CA ILE A 35 -34.93 28.30 16.30
C ILE A 35 -35.14 27.96 14.83
N GLY A 36 -36.39 27.71 14.43
CA GLY A 36 -36.74 27.34 13.08
C GLY A 36 -36.12 28.33 12.09
N SER A 37 -35.11 27.87 11.36
CA SER A 37 -34.47 28.64 10.31
C SER A 37 -35.13 28.25 9.00
N ALA A 38 -36.19 28.99 8.63
CA ALA A 38 -36.69 28.93 7.27
C ALA A 38 -35.54 29.33 6.34
N ALA A 39 -35.02 28.38 5.55
CA ALA A 39 -34.15 28.67 4.43
C ALA A 39 -34.88 29.67 3.52
N LYS A 40 -34.22 30.77 3.19
CA LYS A 40 -34.76 31.68 2.19
C LYS A 40 -34.58 30.98 0.84
N PRO A 41 -35.63 30.78 0.02
CA PRO A 41 -35.48 30.09 -1.26
C PRO A 41 -34.46 30.82 -2.13
N SER A 42 -33.60 30.02 -2.79
CA SER A 42 -32.63 30.47 -3.79
C SER A 42 -33.35 31.31 -4.86
N PRO A 43 -32.75 32.40 -5.39
CA PRO A 43 -33.33 33.11 -6.53
C PRO A 43 -33.56 32.13 -7.70
N ALA A 44 -34.68 32.33 -8.39
CA ALA A 44 -35.36 31.34 -9.23
C ALA A 44 -34.45 30.59 -10.23
N VAL A 45 -34.64 29.26 -10.28
CA VAL A 45 -34.12 28.33 -11.29
C VAL A 45 -34.24 28.92 -12.71
N VAL A 46 -33.14 28.88 -13.46
CA VAL A 46 -33.04 29.40 -14.83
C VAL A 46 -34.14 28.79 -15.72
N PRO A 47 -35.00 29.58 -16.37
CA PRO A 47 -35.97 29.06 -17.33
C PRO A 47 -35.26 28.36 -18.51
N ARG A 48 -35.81 27.22 -18.96
CA ARG A 48 -35.26 26.29 -19.98
C ARG A 48 -34.78 26.88 -21.33
N GLY A 49 -34.93 28.17 -21.59
CA GLY A 49 -34.61 28.81 -22.88
C GLY A 49 -33.27 29.56 -22.95
N ASP A 50 -32.51 29.66 -21.85
CA ASP A 50 -31.43 30.65 -21.76
C ASP A 50 -30.21 30.14 -20.97
N CYS A 51 -29.80 28.90 -21.22
CA CYS A 51 -28.72 28.21 -20.49
C CYS A 51 -27.36 28.92 -20.63
N PRO A 52 -26.74 29.35 -19.53
CA PRO A 52 -25.38 29.89 -19.56
C PRO A 52 -24.35 28.79 -19.83
N ALA A 53 -23.24 29.15 -20.46
CA ALA A 53 -22.11 28.23 -20.68
C ALA A 53 -21.31 27.98 -19.39
N VAL A 54 -21.33 28.93 -18.45
CA VAL A 54 -20.67 28.82 -17.15
C VAL A 54 -21.65 29.21 -16.04
N ILE A 55 -21.81 28.35 -15.04
CA ILE A 55 -22.62 28.60 -13.85
C ILE A 55 -21.67 28.71 -12.64
N PHE A 56 -21.69 29.85 -11.97
CA PHE A 56 -20.91 30.08 -10.75
C PHE A 56 -21.79 29.81 -9.55
N ILE A 57 -21.59 28.68 -8.87
CA ILE A 57 -22.33 28.32 -7.66
C ILE A 57 -21.49 28.72 -6.45
N GLY A 58 -22.01 29.59 -5.58
CA GLY A 58 -21.28 29.97 -4.38
C GLY A 58 -22.07 29.96 -3.07
N ALA A 59 -21.39 29.57 -2.00
CA ALA A 59 -21.92 29.52 -0.64
C ALA A 59 -21.28 30.60 0.23
N ARG A 60 -22.12 31.31 0.99
CA ARG A 60 -21.69 32.31 1.97
C ARG A 60 -21.89 31.84 3.40
N GLY A 61 -21.11 32.41 4.32
CA GLY A 61 -21.26 32.18 5.75
C GLY A 61 -22.46 32.90 6.37
N SER A 62 -23.01 32.31 7.43
CA SER A 62 -24.22 32.77 8.12
C SER A 62 -24.09 34.07 8.94
N GLY A 63 -22.86 34.54 9.15
CA GLY A 63 -22.54 35.67 10.03
C GLY A 63 -22.57 37.07 9.39
N GLU A 64 -22.88 37.18 8.10
CA GLU A 64 -22.66 38.39 7.32
C GLU A 64 -23.89 39.29 7.32
N LYS A 65 -23.73 40.48 7.90
CA LYS A 65 -24.80 41.48 8.04
C LYS A 65 -25.00 42.35 6.79
N ASP A 66 -24.08 42.30 5.83
CA ASP A 66 -24.22 43.04 4.57
C ASP A 66 -25.19 42.33 3.63
N LEU A 67 -26.44 42.73 3.76
CA LEU A 67 -27.56 42.39 2.88
C LEU A 67 -27.50 43.12 1.52
N ALA A 68 -26.48 43.96 1.29
CA ALA A 68 -26.41 44.86 0.15
C ALA A 68 -26.04 44.19 -1.19
N ALA A 69 -25.55 42.95 -1.17
CA ALA A 69 -25.33 42.17 -2.39
C ALA A 69 -26.45 41.12 -2.53
N GLU A 70 -27.42 41.39 -3.40
CA GLU A 70 -28.48 40.43 -3.78
C GLU A 70 -27.91 39.13 -4.39
N SER A 71 -26.61 39.08 -4.70
CA SER A 71 -25.92 37.93 -5.27
C SER A 71 -25.67 36.78 -4.29
N GLY A 72 -25.80 36.97 -2.98
CA GLY A 72 -25.65 35.88 -2.00
C GLY A 72 -24.25 35.24 -1.88
N LEU A 73 -23.22 35.79 -2.54
CA LEU A 73 -21.85 35.25 -2.58
C LEU A 73 -20.91 35.77 -1.49
N GLY A 74 -21.23 36.91 -0.86
CA GLY A 74 -20.28 37.65 -0.02
C GLY A 74 -19.42 38.60 -0.86
N PRO A 75 -18.82 39.66 -0.27
CA PRO A 75 -18.20 40.74 -1.04
C PRO A 75 -17.01 40.26 -1.90
N GLU A 76 -16.09 39.48 -1.33
CA GLU A 76 -14.87 39.03 -2.03
C GLU A 76 -15.17 37.99 -3.11
N LEU A 77 -16.09 37.07 -2.83
CA LEU A 77 -16.51 36.06 -3.82
C LEU A 77 -17.34 36.70 -4.95
N ASN A 78 -18.07 37.77 -4.65
CA ASN A 78 -18.76 38.57 -5.66
C ASN A 78 -17.78 39.30 -6.58
N ASP A 79 -16.72 39.91 -6.03
CA ASP A 79 -15.69 40.58 -6.84
C ASP A 79 -14.99 39.58 -7.79
N LEU A 80 -14.73 38.35 -7.33
CA LEU A 80 -14.21 37.27 -8.16
C LEU A 80 -15.15 36.94 -9.33
N TYR A 81 -16.43 36.75 -9.02
CA TYR A 81 -17.45 36.45 -10.01
C TYR A 81 -17.54 37.57 -11.06
N GLN A 82 -17.56 38.83 -10.63
CA GLN A 82 -17.65 39.99 -11.54
C GLN A 82 -16.44 40.07 -12.47
N GLN A 83 -15.23 39.81 -11.97
CA GLN A 83 -14.03 39.82 -12.81
C GLN A 83 -14.02 38.67 -13.83
N MET A 84 -14.35 37.45 -13.41
CA MET A 84 -14.47 36.30 -14.30
C MET A 84 -15.55 36.53 -15.37
N ALA A 85 -16.73 37.02 -14.97
CA ALA A 85 -17.83 37.32 -15.88
C ALA A 85 -17.46 38.41 -16.89
N LYS A 86 -16.70 39.44 -16.46
CA LYS A 86 -16.18 40.48 -17.35
C LYS A 86 -15.21 39.92 -18.39
N ASP A 87 -14.28 39.05 -18.00
CA ASP A 87 -13.28 38.47 -18.91
C ASP A 87 -13.89 37.50 -19.93
N LEU A 88 -15.03 36.89 -19.58
CA LEU A 88 -15.81 36.00 -20.45
C LEU A 88 -16.90 36.75 -21.25
N SER A 89 -17.15 38.02 -20.93
CA SER A 89 -18.20 38.83 -21.57
C SER A 89 -18.02 38.91 -23.08
N GLY A 90 -19.11 38.73 -23.84
CA GLY A 90 -19.10 38.69 -25.31
C GLY A 90 -18.57 37.39 -25.92
N LYS A 91 -18.06 36.45 -25.12
CA LYS A 91 -17.60 35.12 -25.58
C LYS A 91 -18.49 34.00 -25.06
N LEU A 92 -18.88 34.06 -23.79
CA LEU A 92 -19.70 33.05 -23.11
C LEU A 92 -20.69 33.73 -22.17
N LYS A 93 -21.87 33.12 -22.02
CA LYS A 93 -22.87 33.55 -21.02
C LYS A 93 -22.51 32.93 -19.67
N VAL A 94 -22.42 33.77 -18.63
CA VAL A 94 -22.12 33.36 -17.25
C VAL A 94 -23.29 33.72 -16.34
N SER A 95 -23.65 32.86 -15.39
CA SER A 95 -24.69 33.15 -14.39
C SER A 95 -24.28 32.77 -12.97
N PRO A 96 -24.57 33.60 -11.95
CA PRO A 96 -24.27 33.30 -10.55
C PRO A 96 -25.48 32.67 -9.86
N HIS A 97 -25.27 31.57 -9.14
CA HIS A 97 -26.25 30.95 -8.24
C HIS A 97 -25.70 30.91 -6.82
N SER A 98 -26.51 31.31 -5.85
CA SER A 98 -26.06 31.46 -4.46
C SER A 98 -26.75 30.49 -3.52
N VAL A 99 -25.95 29.70 -2.82
CA VAL A 99 -26.40 28.83 -1.76
C VAL A 99 -26.41 29.63 -0.46
N VAL A 100 -27.60 30.09 -0.07
CA VAL A 100 -27.80 30.80 1.20
C VAL A 100 -28.52 29.88 2.19
N TYR A 101 -27.80 29.44 3.22
CA TYR A 101 -28.38 28.71 4.34
C TYR A 101 -28.43 29.59 5.58
N ALA A 102 -29.50 29.47 6.36
CA ALA A 102 -29.69 30.23 7.58
C ALA A 102 -29.05 29.45 8.74
N ALA A 103 -27.89 29.86 9.24
CA ALA A 103 -27.50 29.38 10.57
C ALA A 103 -28.30 30.17 11.61
N ALA A 104 -28.88 29.44 12.56
CA ALA A 104 -29.45 30.04 13.76
C ALA A 104 -28.32 30.71 14.56
N SER A 105 -28.18 32.02 14.35
CA SER A 105 -27.28 32.98 15.04
C SER A 105 -25.83 33.06 14.56
N VAL A 106 -25.39 34.29 14.34
CA VAL A 106 -23.98 34.67 14.15
C VAL A 106 -23.20 34.28 15.40
N ASP A 107 -21.99 33.75 15.24
CA ASP A 107 -21.06 33.41 16.32
C ASP A 107 -21.54 32.32 17.30
N VAL A 108 -22.16 31.25 16.78
CA VAL A 108 -22.61 30.07 17.55
C VAL A 108 -21.52 29.51 18.49
N LEU A 109 -20.25 29.63 18.09
CA LEU A 109 -19.11 29.03 18.80
C LEU A 109 -18.28 30.05 19.60
N THR A 110 -18.73 31.31 19.68
CA THR A 110 -18.04 32.35 20.44
C THR A 110 -19.01 33.16 21.29
N LEU A 111 -18.71 33.23 22.59
CA LEU A 111 -19.36 34.19 23.48
C LEU A 111 -19.03 35.61 23.02
N SER A 112 -20.04 36.46 22.91
CA SER A 112 -19.85 37.89 22.68
C SER A 112 -19.05 38.51 23.82
N LYS A 113 -18.38 39.64 23.56
CA LYS A 113 -17.60 40.34 24.59
C LYS A 113 -18.45 40.74 25.80
N ASN A 114 -19.74 41.03 25.59
CA ASN A 114 -20.68 41.26 26.69
C ASN A 114 -20.96 40.00 27.50
N GLU A 115 -21.16 38.85 26.85
CA GLU A 115 -21.37 37.57 27.55
C GLU A 115 -20.11 37.15 28.33
N GLN A 116 -18.92 37.35 27.77
CA GLN A 116 -17.65 37.12 28.46
C GLN A 116 -17.50 38.01 29.70
N ASN A 117 -17.86 39.30 29.59
CA ASN A 117 -17.80 40.24 30.71
C ASN A 117 -18.80 39.88 31.82
N VAL A 118 -20.02 39.47 31.46
CA VAL A 118 -21.04 39.00 32.42
C VAL A 118 -20.58 37.72 33.11
N LEU A 119 -19.98 36.80 32.37
CA LEU A 119 -19.49 35.52 32.89
C LEU A 119 -18.29 35.71 33.84
N ALA A 120 -17.38 36.63 33.50
CA ALA A 120 -16.23 37.00 34.34
C ALA A 120 -16.68 37.61 35.69
N ALA A 121 -17.83 38.31 35.72
CA ALA A 121 -18.38 38.90 36.93
C ALA A 121 -19.14 37.91 37.83
N LEU A 122 -19.59 36.76 37.29
CA LEU A 122 -20.43 35.79 37.99
C LEU A 122 -19.65 34.57 38.53
N LEU A 123 -18.42 34.34 38.08
CA LEU A 123 -17.61 33.17 38.47
C LEU A 123 -16.60 33.53 39.58
N PRO A 124 -16.52 32.75 40.68
CA PRO A 124 -15.68 33.07 41.84
C PRO A 124 -14.16 32.97 41.60
N PHE A 125 -13.73 32.54 40.41
CA PHE A 125 -12.32 32.33 40.04
C PHE A 125 -11.82 33.25 38.91
N GLY A 126 -12.54 34.32 38.57
CA GLY A 126 -12.12 35.28 37.55
C GLY A 126 -11.87 34.65 36.16
N GLY A 127 -10.83 35.10 35.45
CA GLY A 127 -10.54 34.72 34.05
C GLY A 127 -10.29 33.21 33.81
N ALA A 128 -9.87 32.46 34.83
CA ALA A 128 -9.70 31.00 34.73
C ALA A 128 -11.05 30.26 34.62
N GLY A 129 -12.09 30.75 35.31
CA GLY A 129 -13.45 30.20 35.22
C GLY A 129 -14.10 30.45 33.86
N VAL A 130 -13.83 31.60 33.25
CA VAL A 130 -14.28 31.95 31.89
C VAL A 130 -13.69 30.99 30.86
N THR A 131 -12.43 30.58 31.03
CA THR A 131 -11.75 29.65 30.13
C THR A 131 -12.40 28.26 30.18
N ALA A 132 -12.65 27.72 31.37
CA ALA A 132 -13.31 26.41 31.53
C ALA A 132 -14.75 26.40 30.99
N PHE A 133 -15.51 27.48 31.19
CA PHE A 133 -16.85 27.61 30.64
C PHE A 133 -16.86 27.77 29.12
N THR A 134 -15.89 28.47 28.54
CA THR A 134 -15.78 28.64 27.08
C THR A 134 -15.57 27.29 26.39
N VAL A 135 -14.77 26.40 26.98
CA VAL A 135 -14.62 25.01 26.50
C VAL A 135 -15.94 24.24 26.54
N TYR A 136 -16.74 24.42 27.60
CA TYR A 136 -18.06 23.79 27.72
C TYR A 136 -19.08 24.39 26.74
N TYR A 137 -19.07 25.71 26.54
CA TYR A 137 -19.96 26.43 25.63
C TYR A 137 -19.77 25.98 24.18
N VAL A 138 -18.51 25.88 23.72
CA VAL A 138 -18.16 25.40 22.38
C VAL A 138 -18.64 23.96 22.16
N LYS A 139 -18.44 23.06 23.14
CA LYS A 139 -18.87 21.67 23.06
C LYS A 139 -20.39 21.51 22.83
N TYR A 140 -21.21 22.35 23.47
CA TYR A 140 -22.69 22.26 23.35
C TYR A 140 -23.26 22.96 22.11
N HIS A 141 -22.51 23.89 21.51
CA HIS A 141 -22.96 24.64 20.33
C HIS A 141 -22.36 24.09 19.02
N LEU A 142 -21.42 23.15 19.10
CA LEU A 142 -20.82 22.45 17.96
C LEU A 142 -21.85 21.67 17.13
N ASP A 143 -22.80 20.99 17.78
CA ASP A 143 -23.83 20.21 17.07
C ASP A 143 -24.74 21.10 16.22
N LEU A 144 -25.12 22.29 16.73
CA LEU A 144 -25.90 23.28 15.98
C LEU A 144 -25.10 23.85 14.80
N TYR A 145 -23.80 24.05 14.99
CA TYR A 145 -22.91 24.51 13.94
C TYR A 145 -22.76 23.46 12.81
N LEU A 146 -22.50 22.20 13.16
CA LEU A 146 -22.41 21.09 12.20
C LEU A 146 -23.73 20.84 11.46
N ALA A 147 -24.87 20.95 12.16
CA ALA A 147 -26.18 20.85 11.52
C ALA A 147 -26.38 21.93 10.43
N SER A 148 -25.86 23.15 10.63
CA SER A 148 -25.94 24.22 9.64
C SER A 148 -25.08 23.95 8.39
N ILE A 149 -23.90 23.35 8.55
CA ILE A 149 -23.03 22.94 7.44
C ILE A 149 -23.72 21.85 6.61
N ASN A 150 -24.27 20.84 7.29
CA ASN A 150 -24.99 19.75 6.64
C ASN A 150 -26.20 20.24 5.83
N GLU A 151 -26.90 21.27 6.31
CA GLU A 151 -28.01 21.84 5.57
C GLU A 151 -27.53 22.64 4.35
N GLY A 152 -26.48 23.45 4.48
CA GLY A 152 -25.85 24.13 3.34
C GLY A 152 -25.38 23.15 2.26
N LEU A 153 -24.80 22.02 2.68
CA LEU A 153 -24.36 20.95 1.79
C LEU A 153 -25.52 20.34 0.99
N LYS A 154 -26.65 20.04 1.64
CA LYS A 154 -27.84 19.51 0.95
C LYS A 154 -28.36 20.49 -0.10
N VAL A 155 -28.47 21.77 0.24
CA VAL A 155 -28.94 22.80 -0.69
C VAL A 155 -27.98 22.95 -1.87
N ALA A 156 -26.66 23.03 -1.61
CA ALA A 156 -25.67 23.11 -2.68
C ALA A 156 -25.70 21.91 -3.62
N THR A 157 -25.88 20.70 -3.07
CA THR A 157 -26.00 19.46 -3.86
C THR A 157 -27.25 19.49 -4.75
N ALA A 158 -28.38 19.94 -4.20
CA ALA A 158 -29.65 20.02 -4.93
C ALA A 158 -29.59 21.04 -6.07
N ASP A 159 -29.06 22.24 -5.81
CA ASP A 159 -28.95 23.31 -6.81
C ASP A 159 -27.99 22.90 -7.94
N LEU A 160 -26.79 22.39 -7.60
CA LEU A 160 -25.83 21.90 -8.59
C LEU A 160 -26.43 20.80 -9.47
N SER A 161 -27.17 19.86 -8.88
CA SER A 161 -27.81 18.77 -9.61
C SER A 161 -28.95 19.26 -10.50
N ALA A 162 -29.75 20.22 -10.02
CA ALA A 162 -30.85 20.81 -10.78
C ALA A 162 -30.33 21.59 -11.99
N ASP A 163 -29.31 22.43 -11.81
CA ASP A 163 -28.69 23.18 -12.90
C ASP A 163 -28.04 22.26 -13.92
N ALA A 164 -27.39 21.19 -13.46
CA ALA A 164 -26.79 20.20 -14.33
C ALA A 164 -27.84 19.48 -15.20
N ALA A 165 -29.03 19.25 -14.67
CA ALA A 165 -30.14 18.65 -15.39
C ALA A 165 -30.80 19.62 -16.38
N VAL A 166 -30.89 20.91 -16.04
CA VAL A 166 -31.51 21.93 -16.91
C VAL A 166 -30.57 22.37 -18.03
N CYS A 167 -29.27 22.50 -17.76
CA CYS A 167 -28.26 22.98 -18.70
C CYS A 167 -27.16 21.94 -18.87
N PRO A 168 -27.31 20.92 -19.75
CA PRO A 168 -26.41 19.76 -19.82
C PRO A 168 -24.96 20.11 -20.22
N ASP A 169 -24.77 21.18 -20.98
CA ASP A 169 -23.45 21.61 -21.48
C ASP A 169 -22.75 22.65 -20.59
N ALA A 170 -23.43 23.12 -19.53
CA ALA A 170 -22.87 24.12 -18.64
C ALA A 170 -21.68 23.56 -17.84
N ARG A 171 -20.63 24.37 -17.71
CA ARG A 171 -19.51 24.17 -16.78
C ARG A 171 -19.76 24.90 -15.48
N PHE A 172 -19.24 24.37 -14.38
CA PHE A 172 -19.49 24.89 -13.03
C PHE A 172 -18.22 25.44 -12.39
N VAL A 173 -18.35 26.59 -11.73
CA VAL A 173 -17.33 27.13 -10.82
C VAL A 173 -17.91 27.14 -9.42
N LEU A 174 -17.23 26.49 -8.48
CA LEU A 174 -17.66 26.46 -7.08
C LEU A 174 -16.92 27.53 -6.27
N GLY A 175 -17.63 28.26 -5.43
CA GLY A 175 -17.10 29.34 -4.62
C GLY A 175 -17.56 29.27 -3.16
N GLY A 176 -16.67 29.47 -2.20
CA GLY A 176 -17.04 29.47 -0.79
C GLY A 176 -16.33 30.56 -0.01
N TYR A 177 -17.07 31.29 0.83
CA TYR A 177 -16.52 32.28 1.75
C TYR A 177 -16.80 31.91 3.21
N SER A 178 -15.77 31.91 4.05
CA SER A 178 -15.85 31.57 5.48
C SER A 178 -16.52 30.20 5.71
N GLN A 179 -17.63 30.13 6.44
CA GLN A 179 -18.37 28.86 6.65
C GLN A 179 -18.83 28.23 5.32
N GLY A 180 -19.12 29.04 4.28
CA GLY A 180 -19.48 28.54 2.95
C GLY A 180 -18.33 27.81 2.24
N ALA A 181 -17.08 28.12 2.58
CA ALA A 181 -15.93 27.36 2.08
C ALA A 181 -15.91 25.93 2.62
N LEU A 182 -16.33 25.72 3.88
CA LEU A 182 -16.47 24.37 4.46
C LEU A 182 -17.59 23.59 3.75
N VAL A 183 -18.71 24.24 3.46
CA VAL A 183 -19.83 23.62 2.72
C VAL A 183 -19.38 23.14 1.33
N MET A 184 -18.66 23.99 0.59
CA MET A 184 -18.18 23.64 -0.75
C MET A 184 -17.09 22.58 -0.74
N HIS A 185 -16.22 22.60 0.27
CA HIS A 185 -15.22 21.55 0.48
C HIS A 185 -15.88 20.18 0.73
N GLU A 186 -16.85 20.13 1.65
CA GLU A 186 -17.56 18.89 1.99
C GLU A 186 -18.41 18.37 0.81
N LEU A 187 -18.98 19.27 0.01
CA LEU A 187 -19.69 18.91 -1.22
C LEU A 187 -18.79 18.14 -2.18
N LEU A 188 -17.59 18.65 -2.42
CA LEU A 188 -16.64 18.00 -3.31
C LEU A 188 -16.17 16.64 -2.78
N LEU A 189 -15.92 16.53 -1.47
CA LEU A 189 -15.58 15.26 -0.85
C LEU A 189 -16.70 14.23 -1.03
N ASN A 190 -17.95 14.63 -0.83
CA ASN A 190 -19.09 13.73 -1.02
C ASN A 190 -19.29 13.32 -2.48
N LEU A 191 -19.16 14.25 -3.43
CA LEU A 191 -19.22 13.92 -4.85
C LEU A 191 -18.08 12.97 -5.25
N SER A 192 -16.86 13.22 -4.76
CA SER A 192 -15.70 12.37 -4.96
C SER A 192 -15.91 10.97 -4.41
N ASP A 193 -16.33 10.86 -3.15
CA ASP A 193 -16.55 9.58 -2.48
C ASP A 193 -17.68 8.78 -3.14
N ASN A 194 -18.74 9.45 -3.61
CA ASN A 194 -19.81 8.79 -4.38
C ASN A 194 -19.36 8.37 -5.78
N ALA A 195 -18.57 9.20 -6.46
CA ALA A 195 -18.00 8.87 -7.77
C ALA A 195 -17.08 7.64 -7.71
N ASN A 196 -16.25 7.53 -6.67
CA ASN A 196 -15.42 6.35 -6.41
C ASN A 196 -16.24 5.08 -6.16
N LYS A 197 -17.43 5.23 -5.59
CA LYS A 197 -18.39 4.14 -5.40
C LYS A 197 -19.20 3.82 -6.67
N GLY A 198 -18.88 4.46 -7.80
CA GLY A 198 -19.50 4.20 -9.09
C GLY A 198 -20.75 5.03 -9.40
N ASP A 199 -21.05 6.08 -8.64
CA ASP A 199 -22.19 6.96 -8.94
C ASP A 199 -21.92 7.81 -10.20
N ALA A 200 -22.60 7.46 -11.30
CA ALA A 200 -22.44 8.12 -12.58
C ALA A 200 -22.87 9.59 -12.56
N ALA A 201 -23.84 9.97 -11.72
CA ALA A 201 -24.29 11.35 -11.58
C ALA A 201 -23.18 12.22 -10.95
N SER A 202 -22.56 11.75 -9.86
CA SER A 202 -21.42 12.42 -9.23
C SER A 202 -20.21 12.49 -10.15
N GLN A 203 -19.90 11.42 -10.90
CA GLN A 203 -18.83 11.45 -11.92
C GLN A 203 -19.10 12.49 -13.01
N ALA A 204 -20.34 12.59 -13.49
CA ALA A 204 -20.73 13.58 -14.51
C ALA A 204 -20.67 15.02 -13.97
N LEU A 205 -21.11 15.24 -12.73
CA LEU A 205 -21.03 16.54 -12.07
C LEU A 205 -19.57 16.98 -11.85
N LEU A 206 -18.71 16.10 -11.33
CA LEU A 206 -17.29 16.39 -11.13
C LEU A 206 -16.59 16.77 -12.43
N ARG A 207 -16.86 16.07 -13.54
CA ARG A 207 -16.30 16.41 -14.86
C ARG A 207 -16.71 17.78 -15.39
N ARG A 208 -17.82 18.33 -14.87
CA ARG A 208 -18.36 19.62 -15.28
C ARG A 208 -17.90 20.76 -14.37
N ILE A 209 -17.34 20.47 -13.20
CA ILE A 209 -16.72 21.47 -12.33
C ILE A 209 -15.31 21.79 -12.84
N THR A 210 -15.05 23.07 -13.12
CA THR A 210 -13.81 23.55 -13.76
C THR A 210 -12.98 24.48 -12.87
N ALA A 211 -13.52 24.90 -11.73
CA ALA A 211 -12.75 25.64 -10.73
C ALA A 211 -13.44 25.56 -9.37
N THR A 212 -12.65 25.65 -8.31
CA THR A 212 -13.11 25.76 -6.93
C THR A 212 -12.32 26.86 -6.22
N VAL A 213 -13.02 27.75 -5.53
CA VAL A 213 -12.42 28.92 -4.88
C VAL A 213 -12.88 28.94 -3.43
N LEU A 214 -11.94 28.76 -2.50
CA LEU A 214 -12.21 28.72 -1.07
C LEU A 214 -11.53 29.92 -0.39
N ILE A 215 -12.34 30.82 0.17
CA ILE A 215 -11.89 32.04 0.83
C ILE A 215 -12.10 31.92 2.33
N ALA A 216 -11.00 31.98 3.09
CA ALA A 216 -11.03 31.92 4.55
C ALA A 216 -11.02 33.32 5.16
N ASP A 217 -11.92 33.59 6.12
CA ASP A 217 -11.97 34.84 6.88
C ASP A 217 -11.37 34.64 8.30
N PRO A 218 -10.11 35.06 8.54
CA PRO A 218 -9.46 34.97 9.84
C PRO A 218 -10.05 35.94 10.88
N ALA A 219 -10.89 36.91 10.53
CA ALA A 219 -11.63 37.69 11.52
C ALA A 219 -12.77 36.87 12.16
N LYS A 220 -13.16 35.74 11.54
CA LYS A 220 -14.18 34.79 12.02
C LYS A 220 -13.57 33.45 12.46
N LYS A 221 -12.32 33.51 12.96
CA LYS A 221 -11.47 32.39 13.42
C LYS A 221 -12.18 31.33 14.26
N SER A 222 -13.11 31.70 15.15
CA SER A 222 -13.79 30.74 16.04
C SER A 222 -14.66 29.73 15.31
N ASN A 223 -15.30 30.12 14.21
CA ASN A 223 -16.15 29.22 13.43
C ASN A 223 -15.32 28.19 12.65
N THR A 224 -14.09 28.56 12.27
CA THR A 224 -13.13 27.68 11.60
C THR A 224 -12.36 26.83 12.62
N ALA A 225 -12.07 27.37 13.82
CA ALA A 225 -11.26 26.73 14.86
C ALA A 225 -12.04 25.85 15.84
N ALA A 226 -13.37 25.95 15.97
CA ALA A 226 -14.17 25.13 16.89
C ALA A 226 -14.14 23.62 16.60
N MET A 227 -13.58 23.28 15.45
CA MET A 227 -13.16 21.94 15.12
C MET A 227 -12.18 21.38 16.20
N HIS A 228 -11.26 22.17 16.73
CA HIS A 228 -10.21 21.67 17.64
C HIS A 228 -10.68 21.07 18.99
N PHE A 229 -11.93 21.26 19.42
CA PHE A 229 -12.32 21.07 20.85
C PHE A 229 -13.39 19.99 21.15
N GLY A 230 -13.63 19.01 20.28
CA GLY A 230 -14.61 17.94 20.48
C GLY A 230 -14.06 16.60 21.04
N THR A 231 -13.90 16.49 22.36
CA THR A 231 -13.86 15.24 23.18
C THR A 231 -13.08 14.01 22.70
N ALA A 232 -11.92 14.18 22.09
CA ALA A 232 -10.95 13.11 21.92
C ALA A 232 -9.77 13.30 22.90
N PRO A 233 -9.07 12.23 23.33
CA PRO A 233 -7.87 12.33 24.16
C PRO A 233 -6.86 13.34 23.59
N LEU A 234 -5.93 13.86 24.38
CA LEU A 234 -4.91 14.84 23.91
C LEU A 234 -4.15 14.40 22.64
N SER A 235 -4.09 13.09 22.35
CA SER A 235 -3.56 12.52 21.11
C SER A 235 -4.48 12.59 19.89
N ALA A 236 -5.68 13.17 20.02
CA ALA A 236 -6.72 13.19 19.00
C ALA A 236 -7.43 14.56 18.88
N GLN A 237 -6.79 15.64 19.36
CA GLN A 237 -7.24 17.01 19.14
C GLN A 237 -6.75 17.54 17.78
N GLY A 238 -7.47 17.15 16.74
CA GLY A 238 -7.48 17.71 15.38
C GLY A 238 -8.77 17.19 14.77
N ILE A 239 -9.54 17.98 14.02
CA ILE A 239 -10.82 17.43 13.59
C ILE A 239 -10.72 16.17 12.76
N LYS A 240 -11.62 15.26 13.10
CA LYS A 240 -12.09 14.15 12.29
C LYS A 240 -12.93 14.67 11.12
N SER A 241 -12.29 14.86 9.97
CA SER A 241 -12.82 14.25 8.76
C SER A 241 -12.18 12.85 8.68
N PHE A 242 -12.98 11.79 8.63
CA PHE A 242 -12.50 10.40 8.65
C PHE A 242 -11.57 10.08 7.45
N LEU A 243 -10.38 9.53 7.74
CA LEU A 243 -9.48 8.80 6.84
C LEU A 243 -8.83 7.63 7.61
N THR A 244 -8.69 6.48 6.95
CA THR A 244 -7.80 5.33 7.27
C THR A 244 -7.30 4.80 5.93
N ALA A 245 -6.05 4.43 5.67
CA ALA A 245 -4.75 4.52 6.32
C ALA A 245 -3.68 4.26 5.21
N GLY A 246 -2.44 4.73 5.35
CA GLY A 246 -1.29 4.27 4.56
C GLY A 246 -0.46 5.36 3.89
N ASP A 247 0.77 5.50 4.38
CA ASP A 247 1.96 6.22 3.90
C ASP A 247 1.91 7.00 2.57
N ARG A 248 2.25 8.31 2.65
CA ARG A 248 2.56 9.15 1.49
C ARG A 248 4.06 9.36 1.34
N ASP A 249 4.56 8.97 0.18
CA ASP A 249 5.74 9.52 -0.48
C ASP A 249 5.35 9.81 -1.93
N VAL A 250 5.20 11.08 -2.36
CA VAL A 250 5.48 11.57 -3.74
C VAL A 250 5.63 13.11 -3.72
N PRO A 251 6.63 13.71 -4.41
CA PRO A 251 6.81 15.16 -4.55
C PRO A 251 5.83 15.77 -5.56
N THR A 252 5.26 16.95 -5.25
CA THR A 252 4.40 17.69 -6.19
C THR A 252 5.22 18.43 -7.26
N PRO A 253 4.90 18.27 -8.57
CA PRO A 253 5.44 19.11 -9.63
C PRO A 253 4.73 20.47 -9.71
N SER A 254 5.50 21.42 -10.21
CA SER A 254 5.23 22.85 -10.40
C SER A 254 3.94 23.20 -11.17
N SER A 255 3.01 23.92 -10.52
CA SER A 255 2.37 25.16 -11.04
C SER A 255 1.27 25.75 -10.13
N THR A 256 0.99 25.17 -8.96
CA THR A 256 0.08 25.78 -7.98
C THR A 256 0.83 26.81 -7.15
N TYR A 257 0.45 28.08 -7.24
CA TYR A 257 0.94 29.11 -6.33
C TYR A 257 0.43 28.79 -4.93
N ASP A 258 1.30 28.21 -4.12
CA ASP A 258 1.09 27.95 -2.71
C ASP A 258 1.30 29.25 -1.92
N LEU A 259 0.20 29.88 -1.48
CA LEU A 259 0.23 30.99 -0.52
C LEU A 259 -0.14 30.51 0.89
N CYS A 260 0.18 29.25 1.22
CA CYS A 260 0.05 28.70 2.58
C CYS A 260 1.40 28.54 3.31
N ASN A 261 2.44 29.27 2.89
CA ASN A 261 3.70 29.29 3.65
C ASN A 261 4.26 30.71 3.84
N LEU A 262 3.94 31.31 4.98
CA LEU A 262 4.81 32.20 5.76
C LEU A 262 4.19 32.44 7.15
N GLY A 263 4.45 31.51 8.07
CA GLY A 263 4.41 31.72 9.53
C GLY A 263 3.02 31.80 10.18
N ASP A 264 2.54 30.65 10.67
CA ASP A 264 1.50 30.45 11.69
C ASP A 264 0.22 31.31 11.61
N PHE A 265 -0.90 30.68 11.22
CA PHE A 265 -2.28 30.78 11.78
C PHE A 265 -3.35 30.26 10.77
N VAL A 266 -3.18 28.99 10.38
CA VAL A 266 -4.10 27.92 9.87
C VAL A 266 -5.37 28.31 9.08
N CYS A 267 -5.34 28.04 7.77
CA CYS A 267 -6.49 27.68 6.92
C CYS A 267 -6.33 26.20 6.52
N ASP A 268 -6.98 25.27 7.23
CA ASP A 268 -6.83 23.83 6.95
C ASP A 268 -7.95 23.34 6.01
N PHE A 269 -7.86 23.72 4.74
CA PHE A 269 -8.54 23.02 3.65
C PHE A 269 -7.49 22.11 3.03
N SER A 270 -7.41 20.86 3.48
CA SER A 270 -6.43 19.91 2.94
C SER A 270 -6.68 19.66 1.45
N LEU A 271 -5.96 20.39 0.59
CA LEU A 271 -5.89 20.16 -0.86
C LEU A 271 -5.45 18.71 -1.14
N ALA A 272 -4.55 18.23 -0.28
CA ALA A 272 -4.10 16.86 -0.20
C ALA A 272 -5.26 15.85 -0.08
N THR A 273 -6.31 16.13 0.69
CA THR A 273 -7.46 15.21 0.84
C THR A 273 -8.38 15.27 -0.38
N LEU A 274 -8.54 16.46 -0.97
CA LEU A 274 -9.35 16.66 -2.17
C LEU A 274 -8.73 15.97 -3.40
N VAL A 275 -7.39 16.01 -3.51
CA VAL A 275 -6.63 15.42 -4.62
C VAL A 275 -6.43 13.91 -4.44
N ASP A 276 -6.18 13.44 -3.21
CA ASP A 276 -5.94 12.00 -2.95
C ASP A 276 -7.17 11.14 -3.16
N LYS A 277 -8.37 11.66 -2.87
CA LYS A 277 -9.55 10.80 -2.83
C LYS A 277 -10.00 10.34 -4.22
N ALA A 278 -9.75 11.04 -5.32
CA ALA A 278 -10.27 10.63 -6.64
C ALA A 278 -9.76 11.48 -7.82
N SER A 279 -8.53 11.31 -8.30
CA SER A 279 -8.03 12.08 -9.45
C SER A 279 -8.77 11.76 -10.77
N PHE A 280 -9.93 12.38 -10.98
CA PHE A 280 -10.69 12.33 -12.23
C PHE A 280 -10.49 13.63 -13.01
N LYS A 281 -9.57 13.54 -13.98
CA LYS A 281 -9.18 14.57 -14.95
C LYS A 281 -10.39 15.18 -15.67
N ALA A 282 -10.81 16.35 -15.18
CA ALA A 282 -11.35 17.46 -15.95
C ALA A 282 -11.16 18.73 -15.11
N GLY A 283 -10.63 19.78 -15.71
CA GLY A 283 -10.77 21.19 -15.32
C GLY A 283 -10.51 21.74 -13.92
N ILE A 284 -10.57 20.99 -12.81
CA ILE A 284 -10.67 21.57 -11.46
C ILE A 284 -9.40 22.33 -11.06
N ASN A 285 -9.46 23.66 -11.12
CA ASN A 285 -8.45 24.54 -10.54
C ASN A 285 -8.88 24.97 -9.13
N VAL A 286 -8.09 24.60 -8.12
CA VAL A 286 -8.37 24.97 -6.72
C VAL A 286 -7.57 26.22 -6.37
N HIS A 287 -8.27 27.28 -5.96
CA HIS A 287 -7.68 28.53 -5.49
C HIS A 287 -8.05 28.75 -4.03
N ILE A 288 -7.04 28.82 -3.16
CA ILE A 288 -7.21 29.09 -1.73
C ILE A 288 -6.70 30.50 -1.45
N ASN A 289 -7.57 31.34 -0.90
CA ASN A 289 -7.23 32.72 -0.55
C ASN A 289 -7.48 32.98 0.94
N SER A 290 -6.50 33.56 1.63
CA SER A 290 -6.65 34.08 2.99
C SER A 290 -7.08 35.55 2.94
N TYR A 291 -8.10 35.90 3.72
CA TYR A 291 -8.56 37.28 3.83
C TYR A 291 -7.85 38.01 4.98
N GLU A 292 -6.77 38.74 4.72
CA GLU A 292 -6.18 39.58 5.76
C GLU A 292 -6.88 40.94 5.88
N GLY A 293 -7.76 41.08 6.87
CA GLY A 293 -8.60 42.25 7.09
C GLY A 293 -7.90 43.56 7.52
N LYS A 294 -6.75 43.94 6.94
CA LYS A 294 -6.11 45.24 7.24
C LYS A 294 -5.62 46.08 6.05
N ASN A 295 -5.62 45.58 4.80
CA ASN A 295 -5.39 46.41 3.61
C ASN A 295 -6.23 45.89 2.43
N LYS A 296 -7.49 46.33 2.32
CA LYS A 296 -8.48 45.87 1.31
C LYS A 296 -7.96 45.81 -0.14
N ASN A 297 -7.00 46.67 -0.49
CA ASN A 297 -6.50 46.78 -1.86
C ASN A 297 -5.72 45.55 -2.32
N THR A 298 -4.97 44.89 -1.43
CA THR A 298 -4.14 43.72 -1.81
C THR A 298 -4.99 42.45 -1.97
N ALA A 299 -6.00 42.28 -1.12
CA ALA A 299 -6.96 41.17 -1.21
C ALA A 299 -7.77 41.27 -2.51
N ASN A 300 -8.27 42.46 -2.86
CA ASN A 300 -9.00 42.67 -4.11
C ASN A 300 -8.13 42.43 -5.35
N ALA A 301 -6.83 42.78 -5.30
CA ALA A 301 -5.89 42.48 -6.38
C ALA A 301 -5.66 40.96 -6.57
N LEU A 302 -5.61 40.19 -5.48
CA LEU A 302 -5.45 38.72 -5.54
C LEU A 302 -6.72 38.04 -6.08
N VAL A 303 -7.89 38.48 -5.62
CA VAL A 303 -9.20 38.00 -6.08
C VAL A 303 -9.38 38.26 -7.57
N THR A 304 -9.06 39.47 -8.04
CA THR A 304 -9.18 39.82 -9.46
C THR A 304 -8.22 39.02 -10.35
N ASN A 305 -6.96 38.83 -9.95
CA ASN A 305 -6.02 37.97 -10.69
C ASN A 305 -6.53 36.53 -10.81
N THR A 306 -7.10 36.00 -9.73
CA THR A 306 -7.69 34.66 -9.71
C THR A 306 -8.85 34.55 -10.70
N GLY A 307 -9.72 35.55 -10.77
CA GLY A 307 -10.84 35.60 -11.72
C GLY A 307 -10.38 35.50 -13.19
N SER A 308 -9.32 36.22 -13.55
CA SER A 308 -8.76 36.18 -14.92
C SER A 308 -8.09 34.84 -15.26
N LYS A 309 -7.43 34.18 -14.29
CA LYS A 309 -6.85 32.84 -14.48
C LYS A 309 -7.94 31.77 -14.72
N ILE A 310 -9.03 31.84 -13.95
CA ILE A 310 -10.18 30.93 -14.11
C ILE A 310 -10.78 31.12 -15.50
N ALA A 311 -11.01 32.36 -15.94
CA ALA A 311 -11.54 32.66 -17.27
C ALA A 311 -10.64 32.14 -18.42
N GLY A 312 -9.31 32.31 -18.31
CA GLY A 312 -8.36 31.79 -19.28
C GLY A 312 -8.40 30.26 -19.39
N THR A 313 -8.52 29.56 -18.25
CA THR A 313 -8.60 28.10 -18.23
C THR A 313 -9.91 27.60 -18.84
N LEU A 314 -11.04 28.24 -18.52
CA LEU A 314 -12.35 27.92 -19.09
C LEU A 314 -12.39 28.01 -20.62
N LEU A 315 -11.75 29.03 -21.21
CA LEU A 315 -11.65 29.18 -22.67
C LEU A 315 -10.90 28.02 -23.35
N SER A 316 -10.01 27.32 -22.63
CA SER A 316 -9.23 26.19 -23.16
C SER A 316 -9.92 24.83 -23.09
N GLN A 317 -11.05 24.71 -22.37
CA GLN A 317 -11.68 23.42 -22.01
C GLN A 317 -13.06 23.16 -22.66
N LEU A 318 -13.43 23.95 -23.65
CA LEU A 318 -14.71 23.83 -24.39
C LEU A 318 -14.53 23.05 -25.72
N PRO A 319 -15.59 22.47 -26.31
CA PRO A 319 -15.50 21.30 -27.22
C PRO A 319 -14.60 21.47 -28.47
N GLY A 320 -13.85 20.40 -28.81
CA GLY A 320 -12.94 20.31 -29.97
C GLY A 320 -11.47 20.01 -29.64
N VAL A 321 -11.15 19.83 -28.35
CA VAL A 321 -9.76 19.77 -27.84
C VAL A 321 -9.40 18.35 -27.42
N VAL A 322 -8.22 17.89 -27.82
CA VAL A 322 -7.62 16.63 -27.35
C VAL A 322 -7.25 16.79 -25.88
N ASP A 323 -7.68 15.87 -25.01
CA ASP A 323 -7.42 15.88 -23.57
C ASP A 323 -6.12 15.14 -23.23
N HIS A 324 -5.99 13.90 -23.71
CA HIS A 324 -4.82 13.07 -23.51
C HIS A 324 -4.62 12.11 -24.69
N LEU A 325 -3.50 11.40 -24.68
CA LEU A 325 -3.23 10.30 -25.61
C LEU A 325 -3.43 8.98 -24.89
N SER A 326 -4.07 8.02 -25.57
CA SER A 326 -4.05 6.61 -25.17
C SER A 326 -2.92 5.91 -25.93
N ILE A 327 -1.97 5.33 -25.20
CA ILE A 327 -0.82 4.61 -25.79
C ILE A 327 -1.10 3.11 -25.69
N ALA A 328 -1.04 2.40 -26.82
CA ALA A 328 -1.28 0.96 -26.89
C ALA A 328 -0.06 0.21 -27.47
N PRO A 329 0.31 -0.96 -26.93
CA PRO A 329 -0.28 -1.61 -25.76
C PRO A 329 -0.01 -0.83 -24.46
N ALA A 330 -0.94 -0.85 -23.51
CA ALA A 330 -0.82 -0.12 -22.24
C ALA A 330 0.24 -0.71 -21.29
N THR A 331 0.45 -2.02 -21.41
CA THR A 331 1.48 -2.81 -20.74
C THR A 331 2.19 -3.69 -21.77
N ALA A 332 3.51 -3.77 -21.72
CA ALA A 332 4.30 -4.68 -22.54
C ALA A 332 5.52 -5.18 -21.77
N THR A 333 6.06 -6.32 -22.20
CA THR A 333 7.28 -6.91 -21.64
C THR A 333 8.21 -7.27 -22.79
N VAL A 334 9.47 -6.82 -22.70
CA VAL A 334 10.50 -7.07 -23.71
C VAL A 334 11.83 -7.40 -23.04
N THR A 335 12.78 -7.94 -23.80
CA THR A 335 14.16 -8.10 -23.35
C THR A 335 14.94 -6.80 -23.60
N VAL A 336 15.88 -6.43 -22.72
CA VAL A 336 16.80 -5.31 -22.94
C VAL A 336 17.41 -5.39 -24.35
N GLY A 337 17.38 -4.28 -25.08
CA GLY A 337 17.86 -4.19 -26.46
C GLY A 337 16.88 -4.65 -27.55
N THR A 338 15.71 -5.19 -27.20
CA THR A 338 14.64 -5.51 -28.16
C THR A 338 13.57 -4.40 -28.18
N SER A 339 13.01 -4.15 -29.36
CA SER A 339 12.10 -3.02 -29.58
C SER A 339 10.63 -3.41 -29.49
N GLN A 340 9.81 -2.55 -28.87
CA GLN A 340 8.35 -2.63 -28.84
C GLN A 340 7.74 -1.52 -29.68
N ALA A 341 6.78 -1.85 -30.54
CA ALA A 341 5.99 -0.87 -31.29
C ALA A 341 4.76 -0.42 -30.50
N TYR A 342 4.45 0.87 -30.58
CA TYR A 342 3.30 1.50 -29.94
C TYR A 342 2.43 2.24 -30.96
N THR A 343 1.17 2.45 -30.60
CA THR A 343 0.24 3.36 -31.28
C THR A 343 -0.28 4.41 -30.31
N ALA A 344 -0.53 5.63 -30.78
CA ALA A 344 -1.14 6.71 -29.99
C ALA A 344 -2.48 7.14 -30.59
N THR A 345 -3.53 7.11 -29.76
CA THR A 345 -4.88 7.56 -30.13
C THR A 345 -5.21 8.83 -29.36
N ALA A 346 -5.66 9.88 -30.04
CA ALA A 346 -6.15 11.09 -29.40
C ALA A 346 -7.49 10.81 -28.73
N VAL A 347 -7.66 11.28 -27.50
CA VAL A 347 -8.88 11.02 -26.71
C VAL A 347 -9.42 12.35 -26.20
N ASP A 348 -10.75 12.49 -26.24
CA ASP A 348 -11.43 13.65 -25.66
C ASP A 348 -11.59 13.52 -24.13
N PRO A 349 -12.03 14.59 -23.43
CA PRO A 349 -12.26 14.54 -21.98
C PRO A 349 -13.31 13.51 -21.51
N PHE A 350 -14.01 12.86 -22.44
CA PHE A 350 -15.06 11.87 -22.19
C PHE A 350 -14.60 10.44 -22.49
N ASN A 351 -13.30 10.21 -22.68
CA ASN A 351 -12.71 8.92 -23.06
C ASN A 351 -13.18 8.40 -24.43
N LYS A 352 -13.70 9.26 -25.30
CA LYS A 352 -14.03 8.87 -26.66
C LYS A 352 -12.80 9.03 -27.56
N PRO A 353 -12.44 8.01 -28.36
CA PRO A 353 -11.34 8.14 -29.32
C PRO A 353 -11.72 9.15 -30.40
N LEU A 354 -10.80 10.08 -30.66
CA LEU A 354 -10.90 11.11 -31.70
C LEU A 354 -10.15 10.72 -32.99
N GLY A 355 -9.22 9.75 -32.91
CA GLY A 355 -8.49 9.21 -34.06
C GLY A 355 -7.06 8.79 -33.72
N ASP A 356 -6.43 8.05 -34.64
CA ASP A 356 -5.01 7.68 -34.56
C ASP A 356 -4.14 8.91 -34.87
N VAL A 357 -3.19 9.19 -33.98
CA VAL A 357 -2.22 10.30 -34.08
C VAL A 357 -0.78 9.80 -33.89
N THR A 358 -0.52 8.52 -34.16
CA THR A 358 0.78 7.87 -33.95
C THR A 358 1.90 8.58 -34.72
N ALA A 359 1.66 8.95 -35.98
CA ALA A 359 2.66 9.62 -36.82
C ALA A 359 3.02 11.05 -36.35
N GLU A 360 2.15 11.68 -35.55
CA GLU A 360 2.31 13.04 -35.05
C GLU A 360 2.81 13.08 -33.59
N THR A 361 3.02 11.90 -32.99
CA THR A 361 3.38 11.75 -31.58
C THR A 361 4.87 11.50 -31.45
N THR A 362 5.54 12.29 -30.60
CA THR A 362 6.93 12.05 -30.21
C THR A 362 6.95 11.09 -29.03
N PHE A 363 7.62 9.94 -29.18
CA PHE A 363 7.75 8.96 -28.12
C PHE A 363 9.10 9.09 -27.41
N GLY A 364 9.07 8.92 -26.10
CA GLY A 364 10.25 8.80 -25.25
C GLY A 364 10.10 7.62 -24.29
N ILE A 365 11.23 7.12 -23.82
CA ILE A 365 11.32 6.04 -22.84
C ILE A 365 12.24 6.48 -21.70
N SER A 366 11.86 6.16 -20.46
CA SER A 366 12.62 6.46 -19.25
C SER A 366 12.58 5.26 -18.29
N PRO A 367 13.62 5.01 -17.47
CA PRO A 367 14.76 5.89 -17.20
C PRO A 367 15.83 5.93 -18.30
N ASP A 368 15.90 4.90 -19.15
CA ASP A 368 16.88 4.78 -20.23
C ASP A 368 16.26 4.15 -21.49
N GLY A 369 17.07 4.03 -22.55
CA GLY A 369 16.64 3.51 -23.84
C GLY A 369 16.48 4.58 -24.92
N SER A 370 15.94 4.19 -26.06
CA SER A 370 15.67 5.10 -27.19
C SER A 370 14.41 4.70 -27.94
N CYS A 371 13.69 5.68 -28.48
CA CYS A 371 12.57 5.46 -29.38
C CYS A 371 12.90 5.99 -30.78
N GLN A 372 12.67 5.17 -31.81
CA GLN A 372 12.68 5.59 -33.22
C GLN A 372 11.24 5.60 -33.73
N GLY A 373 10.66 6.79 -33.85
CA GLY A 373 9.21 6.93 -34.07
C GLY A 373 8.44 6.32 -32.90
N ALA A 374 7.44 5.48 -33.19
CA ALA A 374 6.64 4.80 -32.18
C ALA A 374 7.23 3.46 -31.70
N VAL A 375 8.49 3.17 -32.03
CA VAL A 375 9.18 1.92 -31.68
C VAL A 375 10.24 2.23 -30.62
N CYS A 376 10.05 1.72 -29.40
CA CYS A 376 10.90 2.02 -28.24
C CYS A 376 11.71 0.80 -27.80
N THR A 377 12.97 1.02 -27.44
CA THR A 377 13.95 0.00 -27.03
C THR A 377 14.59 0.40 -25.69
N PRO A 378 14.39 -0.35 -24.60
CA PRO A 378 15.04 -0.11 -23.32
C PRO A 378 16.51 -0.55 -23.34
N ALA A 379 17.38 0.14 -22.59
CA ALA A 379 18.81 -0.14 -22.53
C ALA A 379 19.26 -0.87 -21.24
N LEU A 380 18.49 -0.78 -20.16
CA LEU A 380 18.73 -1.47 -18.89
C LEU A 380 17.51 -2.28 -18.45
N PRO A 381 17.68 -3.23 -17.52
CA PRO A 381 16.56 -4.00 -16.96
C PRO A 381 15.70 -3.17 -16.02
N GLY A 382 14.43 -3.54 -15.91
CA GLY A 382 13.49 -2.99 -14.94
C GLY A 382 12.26 -2.33 -15.57
N PRO A 383 11.44 -1.68 -14.74
CA PRO A 383 10.26 -0.97 -15.21
C PRO A 383 10.66 0.30 -15.97
N HIS A 384 10.09 0.47 -17.15
CA HIS A 384 10.21 1.64 -18.00
C HIS A 384 8.85 2.28 -18.21
N THR A 385 8.84 3.59 -18.36
CA THR A 385 7.67 4.34 -18.81
C THR A 385 7.90 4.78 -20.25
N VAL A 386 7.00 4.38 -21.13
CA VAL A 386 6.92 4.91 -22.50
C VAL A 386 5.94 6.07 -22.49
N LYS A 387 6.41 7.26 -22.85
CA LYS A 387 5.60 8.48 -22.90
C LYS A 387 5.47 8.95 -24.35
N GLY A 388 4.24 9.04 -24.84
CA GLY A 388 3.92 9.73 -26.09
C GLY A 388 3.51 11.17 -25.81
N VAL A 389 4.06 12.14 -26.55
CA VAL A 389 3.73 13.56 -26.44
C VAL A 389 3.36 14.11 -27.82
N ARG A 390 2.22 14.80 -27.89
CA ARG A 390 1.78 15.57 -29.07
C ARG A 390 1.34 16.94 -28.59
N ASN A 391 1.99 18.01 -29.05
CA ASN A 391 1.77 19.37 -28.54
C ASN A 391 1.90 19.40 -27.00
N LEU A 392 0.85 19.81 -26.27
CA LEU A 392 0.82 19.88 -24.80
C LEU A 392 0.16 18.67 -24.11
N VAL A 393 -0.28 17.67 -24.88
CA VAL A 393 -0.95 16.47 -24.34
C VAL A 393 -0.04 15.25 -24.38
N SER A 394 -0.19 14.37 -23.42
CA SER A 394 0.63 13.16 -23.32
C SER A 394 -0.16 11.93 -22.87
N GLY A 395 0.38 10.77 -23.18
CA GLY A 395 -0.08 9.47 -22.71
C GLY A 395 1.11 8.64 -22.26
N THR A 396 0.87 7.66 -21.39
CA THR A 396 1.92 6.76 -20.92
C THR A 396 1.49 5.30 -21.04
N ALA A 397 2.47 4.44 -21.28
CA ALA A 397 2.37 3.00 -21.20
C ALA A 397 3.52 2.47 -20.34
N THR A 398 3.34 1.30 -19.76
CA THR A 398 4.37 0.62 -18.97
C THR A 398 5.06 -0.44 -19.82
N LEU A 399 6.39 -0.47 -19.74
CA LEU A 399 7.22 -1.46 -20.41
C LEU A 399 8.13 -2.11 -19.36
N SER A 400 8.00 -3.41 -19.15
CA SER A 400 8.95 -4.14 -18.31
C SER A 400 10.09 -4.66 -19.20
N ALA A 401 11.28 -4.12 -19.01
CA ALA A 401 12.48 -4.60 -19.66
C ALA A 401 13.09 -5.71 -18.80
N LEU A 402 12.92 -6.95 -19.22
CA LEU A 402 13.66 -8.05 -18.61
C LEU A 402 15.13 -7.88 -19.00
N PRO A 403 16.09 -8.14 -18.10
CA PRO A 403 17.49 -8.18 -18.49
C PRO A 403 17.64 -9.05 -19.74
N ALA A 404 18.60 -8.70 -20.60
CA ALA A 404 19.11 -9.65 -21.59
C ALA A 404 19.90 -10.76 -20.86
N SER A 405 19.28 -11.40 -19.88
CA SER A 405 19.76 -12.66 -19.37
C SER A 405 19.38 -13.67 -20.44
N GLY A 406 20.36 -14.36 -21.01
CA GLY A 406 20.10 -15.67 -21.64
C GLY A 406 19.42 -16.66 -20.69
N ALA A 407 19.23 -16.28 -19.41
CA ALA A 407 18.53 -17.05 -18.43
C ALA A 407 17.03 -17.17 -18.75
N LYS A 408 16.48 -18.36 -18.51
CA LYS A 408 15.08 -18.68 -18.80
C LYS A 408 14.61 -19.82 -17.91
N TRP A 409 13.30 -19.91 -17.74
CA TRP A 409 12.65 -21.09 -17.18
C TRP A 409 12.12 -21.97 -18.31
N THR A 410 12.41 -23.26 -18.26
CA THR A 410 11.88 -24.28 -19.19
C THR A 410 11.19 -25.39 -18.42
N ALA A 411 10.22 -26.06 -19.02
CA ALA A 411 9.60 -27.23 -18.41
C ALA A 411 10.65 -28.34 -18.18
N ALA A 412 10.58 -29.01 -17.03
CA ALA A 412 11.49 -30.11 -16.68
C ALA A 412 10.85 -31.49 -16.89
N GLY A 413 9.85 -31.59 -17.78
CA GLY A 413 9.00 -32.77 -17.90
C GLY A 413 8.02 -32.90 -16.73
N ASN A 414 7.15 -33.92 -16.80
CA ASN A 414 6.06 -34.09 -15.84
C ASN A 414 6.40 -35.16 -14.80
N MET A 415 6.13 -34.83 -13.54
CA MET A 415 6.09 -35.84 -12.48
C MET A 415 4.82 -36.69 -12.64
N VAL A 416 4.89 -37.97 -12.27
CA VAL A 416 3.72 -38.85 -12.20
C VAL A 416 2.75 -38.35 -11.14
N SER A 417 3.28 -37.83 -10.02
CA SER A 417 2.49 -37.18 -8.97
C SER A 417 3.03 -35.78 -8.71
N THR A 418 2.28 -34.77 -9.16
CA THR A 418 2.58 -33.38 -8.80
C THR A 418 2.46 -33.21 -7.29
N ARG A 419 3.42 -32.49 -6.71
CA ARG A 419 3.59 -32.40 -5.26
C ARG A 419 4.10 -31.03 -4.83
N SER A 420 3.82 -30.65 -3.60
CA SER A 420 4.37 -29.45 -2.93
C SER A 420 5.04 -29.84 -1.61
N GLY A 421 5.94 -29.00 -1.09
CA GLY A 421 6.60 -29.25 0.20
C GLY A 421 7.50 -30.50 0.23
N ASN A 422 7.92 -31.01 -0.94
CA ASN A 422 8.90 -32.09 -1.06
C ASN A 422 10.33 -31.61 -0.74
N THR A 423 11.22 -32.57 -0.60
CA THR A 423 12.66 -32.35 -0.68
C THR A 423 13.19 -32.76 -2.05
N ALA A 424 14.35 -32.22 -2.44
CA ALA A 424 15.01 -32.55 -3.71
C ALA A 424 16.52 -32.65 -3.48
N THR A 425 17.07 -33.85 -3.62
CA THR A 425 18.46 -34.18 -3.26
C THR A 425 19.24 -34.60 -4.50
N LEU A 426 20.33 -33.90 -4.80
CA LEU A 426 21.24 -34.25 -5.89
C LEU A 426 22.06 -35.49 -5.53
N LEU A 427 21.90 -36.56 -6.31
CA LEU A 427 22.62 -37.83 -6.19
C LEU A 427 24.00 -37.75 -6.86
N ASP A 428 24.88 -38.69 -6.53
CA ASP A 428 26.27 -38.69 -7.03
C ASP A 428 26.38 -38.94 -8.54
N ASP A 429 25.37 -39.56 -9.14
CA ASP A 429 25.29 -39.77 -10.59
C ASP A 429 24.71 -38.57 -11.37
N GLY A 430 24.37 -37.50 -10.66
CA GLY A 430 23.81 -36.26 -11.21
C GLY A 430 22.29 -36.23 -11.30
N ARG A 431 21.58 -37.33 -10.98
CA ARG A 431 20.11 -37.35 -10.91
C ARG A 431 19.62 -36.68 -9.63
N VAL A 432 18.34 -36.31 -9.58
CA VAL A 432 17.73 -35.69 -8.39
C VAL A 432 16.63 -36.58 -7.84
N LEU A 433 16.77 -37.01 -6.59
CA LEU A 433 15.69 -37.66 -5.84
C LEU A 433 14.73 -36.59 -5.31
N VAL A 434 13.47 -36.71 -5.67
CA VAL A 434 12.37 -35.90 -5.15
C VAL A 434 11.55 -36.76 -4.19
N ALA A 435 11.56 -36.40 -2.91
CA ALA A 435 10.99 -37.21 -1.83
C ALA A 435 9.89 -36.49 -1.02
N GLY A 436 8.83 -37.24 -0.70
CA GLY A 436 7.70 -36.87 0.13
C GLY A 436 6.88 -35.70 -0.43
N GLY A 437 6.35 -34.89 0.48
CA GLY A 437 5.49 -33.76 0.13
C GLY A 437 4.02 -34.14 0.04
N THR A 438 3.22 -33.19 -0.46
CA THR A 438 1.77 -33.26 -0.49
C THR A 438 1.28 -33.19 -1.93
N GLY A 439 0.51 -34.19 -2.35
CA GLY A 439 -0.14 -34.24 -3.65
C GLY A 439 -1.54 -33.60 -3.66
N ALA A 440 -2.27 -33.80 -4.75
CA ALA A 440 -3.64 -33.32 -4.89
C ALA A 440 -4.55 -33.80 -3.74
N GLY A 441 -5.38 -32.91 -3.21
CA GLY A 441 -6.31 -33.23 -2.12
C GLY A 441 -5.68 -33.36 -0.73
N ASN A 442 -4.49 -32.77 -0.51
CA ASN A 442 -3.74 -32.85 0.75
C ASN A 442 -3.29 -34.27 1.15
N VAL A 443 -3.11 -35.15 0.17
CA VAL A 443 -2.62 -36.51 0.43
C VAL A 443 -1.10 -36.47 0.51
N PHE A 444 -0.54 -36.88 1.65
CA PHE A 444 0.91 -37.02 1.77
C PHE A 444 1.41 -38.22 0.97
N LEU A 445 2.43 -37.98 0.16
CA LEU A 445 2.94 -38.96 -0.77
C LEU A 445 3.98 -39.87 -0.11
N GLN A 446 3.95 -41.14 -0.52
CA GLN A 446 4.97 -42.15 -0.22
C GLN A 446 5.69 -42.63 -1.48
N GLN A 447 5.15 -42.31 -2.66
CA GLN A 447 5.76 -42.68 -3.94
C GLN A 447 6.74 -41.61 -4.35
N GLU A 448 8.00 -42.00 -4.52
CA GLU A 448 9.08 -41.07 -4.80
C GLU A 448 9.54 -41.14 -6.24
N GLU A 449 10.15 -40.05 -6.70
CA GLU A 449 10.51 -39.89 -8.10
C GLU A 449 11.95 -39.40 -8.24
N ILE A 450 12.60 -39.83 -9.30
CA ILE A 450 13.93 -39.38 -9.70
C ILE A 450 13.85 -38.66 -11.03
N PHE A 451 14.42 -37.47 -11.06
CA PHE A 451 14.66 -36.70 -12.29
C PHE A 451 16.07 -36.96 -12.83
N ASP A 452 16.15 -37.32 -14.11
CA ASP A 452 17.42 -37.40 -14.83
C ASP A 452 17.63 -36.16 -15.72
N PRO A 453 18.55 -35.25 -15.36
CA PRO A 453 18.77 -34.03 -16.13
C PRO A 453 19.35 -34.27 -17.53
N LYS A 454 19.98 -35.43 -17.79
CA LYS A 454 20.54 -35.74 -19.12
C LYS A 454 19.45 -36.06 -20.14
N THR A 455 18.38 -36.69 -19.68
CA THR A 455 17.27 -37.13 -20.54
C THR A 455 16.04 -36.24 -20.40
N GLY A 456 15.93 -35.47 -19.31
CA GLY A 456 14.75 -34.69 -18.97
C GLY A 456 13.56 -35.55 -18.53
N LEU A 457 13.80 -36.81 -18.15
CA LEU A 457 12.76 -37.78 -17.82
C LEU A 457 12.66 -38.03 -16.31
N TRP A 458 11.44 -38.32 -15.89
CA TRP A 458 11.10 -38.74 -14.53
C TRP A 458 10.92 -40.26 -14.47
N SER A 459 11.30 -40.84 -13.34
CA SER A 459 11.15 -42.28 -13.08
C SER A 459 10.79 -42.53 -11.62
N SER A 460 10.12 -43.64 -11.32
CA SER A 460 9.82 -44.01 -9.94
C SER A 460 11.11 -44.38 -9.19
N ALA A 461 11.20 -43.92 -7.94
CA ALA A 461 12.25 -44.25 -6.98
C ALA A 461 11.75 -45.21 -5.88
N GLY A 462 10.67 -45.95 -6.16
CA GLY A 462 10.00 -46.80 -5.17
C GLY A 462 9.15 -45.99 -4.20
N SER A 463 8.80 -46.61 -3.06
CA SER A 463 7.98 -45.98 -2.03
C SER A 463 8.62 -46.07 -0.66
N MET A 464 8.53 -44.97 0.10
CA MET A 464 8.79 -44.96 1.53
C MET A 464 7.73 -45.77 2.30
N ALA A 465 8.08 -46.28 3.47
CA ALA A 465 7.15 -46.98 4.34
C ALA A 465 6.22 -46.03 5.10
N GLN A 466 6.62 -44.78 5.29
CA GLN A 466 5.84 -43.71 5.91
C GLN A 466 5.74 -42.49 5.00
N SER A 467 4.64 -41.74 5.11
CA SER A 467 4.49 -40.45 4.43
C SER A 467 5.27 -39.37 5.18
N HIS A 468 6.06 -38.57 4.46
CA HIS A 468 6.88 -37.52 5.05
C HIS A 468 6.53 -36.14 4.47
N HIS A 469 6.03 -35.23 5.31
CA HIS A 469 5.80 -33.81 4.98
C HIS A 469 6.42 -32.90 6.05
N GLY A 470 7.11 -31.82 5.65
CA GLY A 470 7.91 -30.98 6.55
C GLY A 470 9.15 -31.69 7.11
N HIS A 471 9.60 -32.73 6.40
CA HIS A 471 10.77 -33.57 6.69
C HIS A 471 12.06 -32.95 6.13
N THR A 472 13.19 -33.58 6.43
CA THR A 472 14.48 -33.29 5.80
C THR A 472 14.98 -34.48 5.00
N ALA A 473 15.72 -34.22 3.92
CA ALA A 473 16.44 -35.24 3.15
C ALA A 473 17.91 -34.83 3.05
N THR A 474 18.81 -35.70 3.49
CA THR A 474 20.25 -35.44 3.56
C THR A 474 21.00 -36.54 2.82
N LYS A 475 21.74 -36.17 1.77
CA LYS A 475 22.69 -37.09 1.15
C LYS A 475 23.83 -37.39 2.12
N LEU A 476 24.07 -38.66 2.40
CA LEU A 476 25.14 -39.16 3.26
C LEU A 476 26.44 -39.33 2.46
N GLN A 477 27.57 -39.44 3.17
CA GLN A 477 28.87 -39.72 2.54
C GLN A 477 28.91 -41.07 1.79
N SER A 478 28.00 -42.00 2.13
CA SER A 478 27.84 -43.27 1.42
C SER A 478 27.09 -43.16 0.08
N GLY A 479 26.57 -41.98 -0.26
CA GLY A 479 25.71 -41.74 -1.42
C GLY A 479 24.22 -42.03 -1.16
N LYS A 480 23.87 -42.70 -0.05
CA LYS A 480 22.47 -42.89 0.37
C LYS A 480 21.83 -41.57 0.80
N VAL A 481 20.51 -41.49 0.74
CA VAL A 481 19.76 -40.31 1.22
C VAL A 481 18.98 -40.68 2.47
N LEU A 482 19.22 -39.97 3.58
CA LEU A 482 18.46 -40.06 4.81
C LEU A 482 17.25 -39.13 4.73
N VAL A 483 16.04 -39.67 4.83
CA VAL A 483 14.80 -38.93 5.05
C VAL A 483 14.43 -39.04 6.52
N ALA A 484 14.21 -37.91 7.21
CA ALA A 484 13.94 -37.91 8.64
C ALA A 484 12.84 -36.92 9.05
N GLY A 485 11.97 -37.39 9.96
CA GLY A 485 10.90 -36.60 10.57
C GLY A 485 9.74 -36.25 9.63
N GLY A 486 8.84 -35.38 10.05
CA GLY A 486 7.62 -35.01 9.28
C GLY A 486 6.55 -36.11 9.22
N GLY A 487 5.40 -35.83 8.60
CA GLY A 487 4.27 -36.78 8.42
C GLY A 487 2.93 -36.34 9.03
N ASP A 488 1.88 -37.16 8.89
CA ASP A 488 0.48 -36.89 9.27
C ASP A 488 0.26 -36.46 10.74
N LEU A 489 1.15 -36.89 11.64
CA LEU A 489 1.07 -36.66 13.09
C LEU A 489 2.41 -36.22 13.69
N ASP A 490 3.29 -35.63 12.88
CA ASP A 490 4.71 -35.52 13.17
C ASP A 490 5.28 -36.94 13.38
N GLY A 491 5.86 -37.56 12.36
CA GLY A 491 6.52 -38.86 12.49
C GLY A 491 7.92 -38.69 13.07
N ALA A 492 8.35 -39.61 13.94
CA ALA A 492 9.74 -39.73 14.36
C ALA A 492 10.57 -40.65 13.45
N ALA A 493 9.92 -41.26 12.45
CA ALA A 493 10.53 -42.21 11.55
C ALA A 493 11.63 -41.58 10.70
N ALA A 494 12.61 -42.41 10.35
CA ALA A 494 13.61 -42.09 9.35
C ALA A 494 13.87 -43.30 8.44
N GLU A 495 14.12 -43.02 7.18
CA GLU A 495 14.32 -44.00 6.13
C GLU A 495 15.54 -43.65 5.28
N LEU A 496 16.18 -44.67 4.72
CA LEU A 496 17.33 -44.55 3.83
C LEU A 496 16.93 -44.96 2.42
N PHE A 497 17.19 -44.08 1.46
CA PHE A 497 17.15 -44.43 0.04
C PHE A 497 18.53 -44.82 -0.44
N ASP A 498 18.63 -45.99 -1.06
CA ASP A 498 19.82 -46.45 -1.77
C ASP A 498 19.66 -46.19 -3.28
N PRO A 499 20.37 -45.19 -3.86
CA PRO A 499 20.20 -44.83 -5.26
C PRO A 499 20.78 -45.87 -6.23
N VAL A 500 21.66 -46.77 -5.76
CA VAL A 500 22.25 -47.84 -6.58
C VAL A 500 21.25 -48.99 -6.70
N ALA A 501 20.63 -49.37 -5.59
CA ALA A 501 19.62 -50.44 -5.57
C ALA A 501 18.22 -49.96 -5.99
N GLY A 502 17.93 -48.66 -5.87
CA GLY A 502 16.59 -48.10 -6.09
C GLY A 502 15.60 -48.52 -5.00
N THR A 503 16.07 -48.72 -3.76
CA THR A 503 15.27 -49.28 -2.67
C THR A 503 15.29 -48.41 -1.43
N TRP A 504 14.19 -48.44 -0.67
CA TRP A 504 14.05 -47.82 0.64
C TRP A 504 14.22 -48.84 1.76
N SER A 505 14.81 -48.41 2.87
CA SER A 505 14.94 -49.21 4.10
C SER A 505 14.78 -48.33 5.34
N ALA A 506 14.03 -48.82 6.34
CA ALA A 506 13.93 -48.14 7.63
C ALA A 506 15.27 -48.12 8.37
N THR A 507 15.51 -47.06 9.15
CA THR A 507 16.62 -46.95 10.11
C THR A 507 16.07 -46.62 11.51
N GLY A 508 16.93 -46.37 12.49
CA GLY A 508 16.51 -45.83 13.79
C GLY A 508 15.70 -44.54 13.67
N SER A 509 14.95 -44.23 14.72
CA SER A 509 14.01 -43.10 14.78
C SER A 509 14.52 -41.97 15.66
N LEU A 510 14.05 -40.75 15.41
CA LEU A 510 14.22 -39.61 16.31
C LEU A 510 13.58 -39.91 17.68
N SER A 511 14.09 -39.30 18.74
CA SER A 511 13.52 -39.43 20.10
C SER A 511 12.13 -38.81 20.23
N ALA A 512 11.86 -37.77 19.44
CA ALA A 512 10.58 -37.11 19.38
C ALA A 512 10.22 -36.76 17.94
N PRO A 513 8.95 -36.87 17.58
CA PRO A 513 8.47 -36.48 16.27
C PRO A 513 8.63 -34.98 16.05
N ARG A 514 9.18 -34.59 14.89
CA ARG A 514 9.43 -33.18 14.59
C ARG A 514 9.31 -32.83 13.12
N ARG A 515 8.89 -31.60 12.84
CA ARG A 515 8.83 -31.00 11.49
C ARG A 515 9.45 -29.60 11.46
N GLY A 516 9.83 -29.12 10.28
CA GLY A 516 10.44 -27.79 10.11
C GLY A 516 11.79 -27.65 10.85
N HIS A 517 12.44 -28.78 11.13
CA HIS A 517 13.80 -28.88 11.64
C HIS A 517 14.80 -28.79 10.48
N THR A 518 16.07 -28.60 10.79
CA THR A 518 17.16 -28.71 9.81
C THR A 518 17.95 -29.99 10.03
N ALA A 519 18.54 -30.53 8.97
CA ALA A 519 19.44 -31.68 9.02
C ALA A 519 20.73 -31.35 8.26
N THR A 520 21.87 -31.39 8.94
CA THR A 520 23.18 -31.01 8.40
C THR A 520 24.11 -32.21 8.43
N LEU A 521 24.62 -32.63 7.26
CA LEU A 521 25.71 -33.60 7.20
C LEU A 521 26.98 -32.96 7.76
N LEU A 522 27.60 -33.61 8.74
CA LEU A 522 28.83 -33.16 9.37
C LEU A 522 30.06 -33.74 8.65
N ASN A 523 31.22 -33.13 8.85
CA ASN A 523 32.48 -33.56 8.23
C ASN A 523 32.89 -34.99 8.60
N ASP A 524 32.45 -35.50 9.75
CA ASP A 524 32.70 -36.86 10.21
C ASP A 524 31.68 -37.89 9.68
N GLY A 525 30.76 -37.48 8.81
CA GLY A 525 29.76 -38.34 8.17
C GLY A 525 28.47 -38.51 8.95
N ARG A 526 28.38 -38.03 10.20
CA ARG A 526 27.13 -38.05 10.99
C ARG A 526 26.20 -36.93 10.53
N VAL A 527 24.91 -37.01 10.90
CA VAL A 527 23.92 -35.97 10.58
C VAL A 527 23.41 -35.32 11.85
N LEU A 528 23.52 -34.00 11.94
CA LEU A 528 22.93 -33.20 13.02
C LEU A 528 21.52 -32.75 12.64
N VAL A 529 20.53 -33.12 13.45
CA VAL A 529 19.16 -32.60 13.38
C VAL A 529 18.94 -31.59 14.50
N VAL A 530 18.43 -30.40 14.16
CA VAL A 530 18.28 -29.29 15.11
C VAL A 530 16.88 -28.69 15.05
N GLY A 531 16.31 -28.40 16.22
CA GLY A 531 15.12 -27.59 16.38
C GLY A 531 13.89 -28.19 15.70
N GLY A 532 13.07 -27.33 15.11
CA GLY A 532 11.77 -27.67 14.52
C GLY A 532 10.64 -27.54 15.54
N GLN A 533 9.48 -28.09 15.20
CA GLN A 533 8.31 -28.16 16.07
C GLN A 533 8.10 -29.58 16.57
N ILE A 534 7.85 -29.73 17.87
CA ILE A 534 7.33 -30.96 18.48
C ILE A 534 5.93 -30.62 18.99
N SER A 535 4.91 -31.33 18.50
CA SER A 535 3.51 -31.05 18.83
C SER A 535 3.11 -29.58 18.57
N GLY A 536 3.63 -29.00 17.49
CA GLY A 536 3.39 -27.60 17.11
C GLY A 536 4.18 -26.55 17.91
N ILE A 537 5.01 -26.96 18.88
CA ILE A 537 5.80 -26.04 19.71
C ILE A 537 7.26 -26.05 19.24
N PRO A 538 7.89 -24.87 18.97
CA PRO A 538 9.31 -24.82 18.66
C PRO A 538 10.17 -25.47 19.75
N THR A 539 11.18 -26.25 19.36
CA THR A 539 12.11 -26.93 20.29
C THR A 539 13.53 -26.41 20.15
N ALA A 540 14.31 -26.53 21.23
CA ALA A 540 15.75 -26.21 21.25
C ALA A 540 16.63 -27.46 21.15
N THR A 541 16.03 -28.64 21.16
CA THR A 541 16.75 -29.92 21.21
C THR A 541 17.40 -30.25 19.88
N ALA A 542 18.50 -31.00 19.95
CA ALA A 542 19.21 -31.53 18.80
C ALA A 542 19.59 -33.00 19.01
N GLU A 543 19.70 -33.72 17.89
CA GLU A 543 20.03 -35.14 17.84
C GLU A 543 21.07 -35.39 16.74
N ILE A 544 21.92 -36.39 16.94
CA ILE A 544 22.91 -36.85 15.97
C ILE A 544 22.50 -38.23 15.48
N TYR A 545 22.44 -38.40 14.17
CA TYR A 545 22.33 -39.69 13.51
C TYR A 545 23.71 -40.22 13.13
N ASP A 546 24.02 -41.44 13.56
CA ASP A 546 25.18 -42.19 13.12
C ASP A 546 24.77 -43.18 12.00
N PRO A 547 25.15 -42.92 10.73
CA PRO A 547 24.77 -43.79 9.62
C PRO A 547 25.47 -45.15 9.62
N ALA A 548 26.60 -45.32 10.32
CA ALA A 548 27.29 -46.60 10.41
C ALA A 548 26.53 -47.56 11.34
N LEU A 549 25.89 -47.01 12.38
CA LEU A 549 25.11 -47.78 13.35
C LEU A 549 23.61 -47.77 13.06
N GLY A 550 23.12 -46.81 12.27
CA GLY A 550 21.70 -46.60 12.04
C GLY A 550 20.97 -46.09 13.29
N THR A 551 21.67 -45.42 14.21
CA THR A 551 21.14 -45.01 15.52
C THR A 551 21.14 -43.50 15.71
N TRP A 552 20.19 -43.00 16.51
CA TRP A 552 20.12 -41.61 16.93
C TRP A 552 20.58 -41.44 18.39
N SER A 553 21.25 -40.33 18.69
CA SER A 553 21.66 -39.95 20.04
C SER A 553 21.40 -38.47 20.29
N ALA A 554 20.86 -38.13 21.46
CA ALA A 554 20.72 -36.74 21.87
C ALA A 554 22.08 -36.06 22.05
N THR A 555 22.16 -34.76 21.74
CA THR A 555 23.35 -33.92 21.97
C THR A 555 22.96 -32.66 22.77
N GLY A 556 23.88 -31.71 22.92
CA GLY A 556 23.58 -30.41 23.54
C GLY A 556 22.39 -29.71 22.88
N SER A 557 21.74 -28.83 23.62
CA SER A 557 20.57 -28.06 23.16
C SER A 557 20.90 -26.58 23.02
N MET A 558 20.21 -25.91 22.09
CA MET A 558 20.28 -24.46 21.93
C MET A 558 19.71 -23.73 23.16
N SER A 559 20.13 -22.49 23.37
CA SER A 559 19.54 -21.59 24.37
C SER A 559 18.18 -21.03 23.95
N THR A 560 17.88 -21.06 22.64
CA THR A 560 16.62 -20.58 22.09
C THR A 560 15.97 -21.66 21.23
N ALA A 561 14.70 -21.95 21.51
CA ALA A 561 13.90 -22.84 20.68
C ALA A 561 13.55 -22.20 19.34
N ARG A 562 13.68 -22.94 18.25
CA ARG A 562 13.58 -22.42 16.88
C ARG A 562 12.92 -23.41 15.94
N ASP A 563 12.12 -22.92 15.01
CA ASP A 563 11.56 -23.67 13.89
C ASP A 563 11.68 -22.88 12.59
N SER A 564 11.76 -23.58 11.45
CA SER A 564 11.98 -22.95 10.14
C SER A 564 13.17 -21.97 10.14
N HIS A 565 14.24 -22.36 10.85
CA HIS A 565 15.52 -21.67 10.87
C HIS A 565 16.43 -22.20 9.76
N SER A 566 17.55 -21.52 9.53
CA SER A 566 18.61 -21.99 8.63
C SER A 566 19.74 -22.63 9.43
N ALA A 567 20.33 -23.70 8.90
CA ALA A 567 21.56 -24.31 9.41
C ALA A 567 22.61 -24.35 8.30
N SER A 568 23.84 -23.95 8.60
CA SER A 568 24.94 -23.91 7.64
C SER A 568 26.20 -24.51 8.25
N LEU A 569 26.75 -25.54 7.60
CA LEU A 569 28.05 -26.10 7.95
C LEU A 569 29.15 -25.12 7.56
N LEU A 570 29.94 -24.68 8.53
CA LEU A 570 31.05 -23.75 8.33
C LEU A 570 32.33 -24.52 7.96
N ALA A 571 33.31 -23.79 7.41
CA ALA A 571 34.58 -24.36 6.95
C ALA A 571 35.38 -25.05 8.07
N ASP A 572 35.23 -24.61 9.32
CA ASP A 572 35.86 -25.22 10.50
C ASP A 572 35.15 -26.49 10.99
N GLY A 573 34.02 -26.85 10.36
CA GLY A 573 33.17 -27.98 10.71
C GLY A 573 32.10 -27.68 11.75
N SER A 574 32.04 -26.47 12.30
CA SER A 574 30.94 -26.06 13.18
C SER A 574 29.66 -25.76 12.38
N VAL A 575 28.50 -25.73 13.05
CA VAL A 575 27.21 -25.46 12.38
C VAL A 575 26.61 -24.17 12.91
N LEU A 576 26.41 -23.18 12.04
CA LEU A 576 25.67 -21.96 12.33
C LEU A 576 24.17 -22.21 12.20
N VAL A 577 23.43 -21.93 13.27
CA VAL A 577 21.96 -21.91 13.28
C VAL A 577 21.47 -20.49 13.49
N ALA A 578 20.67 -19.97 12.58
CA ALA A 578 20.21 -18.58 12.60
C ALA A 578 18.70 -18.46 12.36
N GLY A 579 18.06 -17.50 13.02
CA GLY A 579 16.63 -17.18 12.82
C GLY A 579 15.67 -18.22 13.44
N GLY A 580 14.45 -18.26 12.93
CA GLY A 580 13.40 -19.20 13.35
C GLY A 580 12.83 -18.98 14.75
N SER A 581 13.03 -17.79 15.33
CA SER A 581 12.43 -17.39 16.60
C SER A 581 11.68 -16.06 16.42
N ILE A 582 10.37 -16.09 16.66
CA ILE A 582 9.48 -14.91 16.54
C ILE A 582 9.38 -14.11 17.85
N SER A 583 9.95 -14.61 18.95
CA SER A 583 9.91 -13.96 20.27
C SER A 583 11.27 -13.39 20.70
N LYS A 584 12.33 -13.64 19.93
CA LYS A 584 13.67 -13.11 20.16
C LYS A 584 14.29 -12.62 18.84
N PRO A 585 14.55 -11.32 18.69
CA PRO A 585 15.03 -10.76 17.44
C PRO A 585 16.41 -11.31 17.05
N GLY A 586 16.50 -11.83 15.83
CA GLY A 586 17.74 -12.06 15.08
C GLY A 586 18.78 -13.00 15.69
N THR A 587 18.47 -13.77 16.73
CA THR A 587 19.47 -14.57 17.45
C THR A 587 20.04 -15.70 16.58
N SER A 588 21.32 -16.04 16.79
CA SER A 588 22.00 -17.17 16.15
C SER A 588 22.99 -17.85 17.10
N GLU A 589 23.27 -19.13 16.86
CA GLU A 589 24.06 -20.00 17.72
C GLU A 589 24.95 -20.94 16.88
N ILE A 590 26.09 -21.34 17.43
CA ILE A 590 27.07 -22.23 16.79
C ILE A 590 27.10 -23.55 17.57
N PHE A 591 26.95 -24.66 16.86
CA PHE A 591 27.19 -26.01 17.38
C PHE A 591 28.60 -26.46 17.04
N ASP A 592 29.32 -26.99 18.04
CA ASP A 592 30.61 -27.68 17.87
C ASP A 592 30.39 -29.20 17.88
N PRO A 593 30.54 -29.90 16.72
CA PRO A 593 30.40 -31.35 16.64
C PRO A 593 31.37 -32.18 17.48
N LYS A 594 32.54 -31.61 17.85
CA LYS A 594 33.57 -32.34 18.60
C LYS A 594 33.19 -32.49 20.07
N THR A 595 32.55 -31.47 20.62
CA THR A 595 32.14 -31.43 22.03
C THR A 595 30.65 -31.67 22.22
N GLY A 596 29.84 -31.52 21.17
CA GLY A 596 28.38 -31.56 21.25
C GLY A 596 27.79 -30.34 21.96
N THR A 597 28.52 -29.23 22.04
CA THR A 597 28.09 -28.02 22.79
C THR A 597 27.64 -26.89 21.87
N TRP A 598 26.74 -26.06 22.39
CA TRP A 598 26.28 -24.84 21.73
C TRP A 598 26.90 -23.58 22.33
N SER A 599 27.15 -22.59 21.50
CA SER A 599 27.59 -21.25 21.93
C SER A 599 26.82 -20.16 21.20
N GLN A 600 26.52 -19.06 21.89
CA GLN A 600 25.92 -17.88 21.25
C GLN A 600 26.93 -17.20 20.33
N THR A 601 26.44 -16.64 19.24
CA THR A 601 27.23 -15.82 18.32
C THR A 601 26.51 -14.50 18.02
N GLY A 602 27.04 -13.68 17.11
CA GLY A 602 26.44 -12.40 16.75
C GLY A 602 24.94 -12.50 16.41
N THR A 603 24.23 -11.40 16.55
CA THR A 603 22.79 -11.32 16.26
C THR A 603 22.54 -10.55 14.97
N MET A 604 21.59 -11.03 14.16
CA MET A 604 21.01 -10.29 13.05
C MET A 604 20.23 -9.07 13.58
N THR A 605 20.02 -8.09 12.70
CA THR A 605 19.34 -6.82 13.00
C THR A 605 17.82 -6.96 13.20
N GLY A 606 17.23 -8.04 12.69
CA GLY A 606 15.80 -8.32 12.83
C GLY A 606 15.50 -9.82 13.00
N GLU A 607 14.34 -10.13 13.56
CA GLU A 607 13.79 -11.48 13.52
C GLU A 607 13.42 -11.89 12.09
N ARG A 608 13.60 -13.18 11.80
CA ARG A 608 13.16 -13.80 10.55
C ARG A 608 12.93 -15.29 10.80
N ARG A 609 11.85 -15.81 10.23
CA ARG A 609 11.47 -17.22 10.17
C ARG A 609 11.21 -17.60 8.71
N GLY A 610 11.50 -18.83 8.29
CA GLY A 610 11.31 -19.23 6.88
C GLY A 610 12.25 -18.50 5.91
N GLN A 611 13.41 -18.07 6.42
CA GLN A 611 14.45 -17.40 5.62
C GLN A 611 15.28 -18.40 4.83
N ASN A 612 15.94 -17.90 3.78
CA ASN A 612 16.93 -18.65 3.02
C ASN A 612 18.33 -18.40 3.57
N ALA A 613 19.23 -19.36 3.36
CA ALA A 613 20.64 -19.20 3.64
C ALA A 613 21.50 -19.81 2.53
N ALA A 614 22.61 -19.17 2.21
CA ALA A 614 23.59 -19.62 1.24
C ALA A 614 25.01 -19.43 1.77
N ILE A 615 25.85 -20.46 1.64
CA ILE A 615 27.28 -20.34 1.93
C ILE A 615 27.95 -19.74 0.70
N LEU A 616 28.58 -18.59 0.85
CA LEU A 616 29.25 -17.86 -0.22
C LEU A 616 30.63 -18.47 -0.52
N PRO A 617 31.22 -18.25 -1.72
CA PRO A 617 32.54 -18.79 -2.07
C PRO A 617 33.68 -18.44 -1.10
N ASN A 618 33.53 -17.35 -0.35
CA ASN A 618 34.49 -16.93 0.68
C ASN A 618 34.23 -17.52 2.07
N GLY A 619 33.31 -18.49 2.20
CA GLY A 619 32.96 -19.15 3.47
C GLY A 619 32.02 -18.37 4.37
N ARG A 620 31.59 -17.15 3.99
CA ARG A 620 30.57 -16.39 4.73
C ARG A 620 29.17 -16.93 4.46
N VAL A 621 28.24 -16.68 5.36
CA VAL A 621 26.84 -17.16 5.20
C VAL A 621 25.94 -15.97 4.92
N LEU A 622 25.32 -15.93 3.74
CA LEU A 622 24.26 -15.00 3.40
C LEU A 622 22.94 -15.54 3.94
N VAL A 623 22.21 -14.74 4.70
CA VAL A 623 20.84 -15.03 5.15
C VAL A 623 19.91 -13.95 4.65
N PHE A 624 18.80 -14.33 4.03
CA PHE A 624 17.95 -13.40 3.30
C PHE A 624 16.48 -13.84 3.27
N GLY A 625 15.59 -12.87 3.18
CA GLY A 625 14.16 -13.11 3.20
C GLY A 625 13.64 -13.64 4.54
N GLY A 626 12.55 -14.40 4.49
CA GLY A 626 11.79 -14.84 5.65
C GLY A 626 10.68 -13.88 6.02
N ILE A 627 10.00 -14.18 7.12
CA ILE A 627 8.87 -13.41 7.65
C ILE A 627 9.12 -13.00 9.11
N ASN A 628 8.68 -11.80 9.46
CA ASN A 628 8.57 -11.32 10.84
C ASN A 628 7.11 -10.93 11.16
N LEU A 629 6.89 -10.32 12.32
CA LEU A 629 5.54 -9.85 12.71
C LEU A 629 4.95 -8.78 11.79
N LEU A 630 5.77 -8.09 10.99
CA LEU A 630 5.35 -7.07 10.02
C LEU A 630 5.10 -7.63 8.61
N GLY A 631 5.61 -8.83 8.30
CA GLY A 631 5.41 -9.50 7.02
C GLY A 631 6.70 -10.06 6.41
N PRO A 632 6.65 -10.48 5.13
CA PRO A 632 7.83 -10.94 4.39
C PRO A 632 8.91 -9.87 4.31
N LEU A 633 10.17 -10.30 4.31
CA LEU A 633 11.34 -9.44 4.34
C LEU A 633 12.06 -9.43 3.00
N SER A 634 12.55 -8.26 2.58
CA SER A 634 13.50 -8.13 1.46
C SER A 634 14.96 -8.08 1.93
N THR A 635 15.19 -7.89 3.23
CA THR A 635 16.52 -7.66 3.78
C THR A 635 17.38 -8.92 3.78
N ALA A 636 18.68 -8.71 3.60
CA ALA A 636 19.70 -9.73 3.65
C ALA A 636 20.87 -9.31 4.55
N GLU A 637 21.49 -10.28 5.20
CA GLU A 637 22.60 -10.09 6.13
C GLU A 637 23.65 -11.18 5.89
N ILE A 638 24.93 -10.84 6.05
CA ILE A 638 26.04 -11.75 5.90
C ILE A 638 26.69 -12.00 7.26
N TYR A 639 26.80 -13.26 7.63
CA TYR A 639 27.59 -13.69 8.77
C TYR A 639 29.05 -13.92 8.37
N ASN A 640 29.96 -13.30 9.11
CA ASN A 640 31.39 -13.58 9.01
C ASN A 640 31.81 -14.54 10.13
N PRO A 641 32.18 -15.79 9.81
CA PRO A 641 32.56 -16.79 10.83
C PRO A 641 33.86 -16.43 11.58
N ASP A 642 34.77 -15.70 10.95
CA ASP A 642 36.06 -15.32 11.58
C ASP A 642 35.87 -14.31 12.71
N THR A 643 34.96 -13.34 12.49
CA THR A 643 34.67 -12.27 13.45
C THR A 643 33.43 -12.56 14.29
N ARG A 644 32.65 -13.59 13.93
CA ARG A 644 31.38 -13.96 14.58
C ARG A 644 30.35 -12.83 14.59
N THR A 645 30.35 -12.00 13.54
CA THR A 645 29.49 -10.82 13.42
C THR A 645 28.63 -10.87 12.17
N TRP A 646 27.47 -10.20 12.23
CA TRP A 646 26.59 -9.97 11.09
C TRP A 646 26.82 -8.57 10.51
N ALA A 647 26.65 -8.44 9.19
CA ALA A 647 26.62 -7.18 8.49
C ALA A 647 25.45 -7.17 7.49
N THR A 648 24.77 -6.04 7.34
CA THR A 648 23.74 -5.88 6.31
C THR A 648 24.38 -5.85 4.92
N THR A 649 23.64 -6.34 3.92
CA THR A 649 24.01 -6.24 2.50
C THR A 649 22.81 -5.74 1.69
N GLY A 650 22.92 -5.70 0.35
CA GLY A 650 21.82 -5.27 -0.50
C GLY A 650 20.54 -6.06 -0.25
N SER A 651 19.40 -5.39 -0.41
CA SER A 651 18.07 -5.99 -0.24
C SER A 651 17.51 -6.47 -1.58
N MET A 652 16.71 -7.53 -1.54
CA MET A 652 15.90 -7.99 -2.67
C MET A 652 14.90 -6.90 -3.09
N GLN A 653 14.52 -6.89 -4.37
CA GLN A 653 13.50 -5.98 -4.88
C GLN A 653 12.10 -6.36 -4.41
N ALA A 654 11.80 -7.66 -4.30
CA ALA A 654 10.58 -8.14 -3.69
C ALA A 654 10.87 -8.74 -2.30
N PRO A 655 10.09 -8.42 -1.26
CA PRO A 655 10.16 -9.16 0.00
C PRO A 655 9.68 -10.59 -0.19
N ARG A 656 10.36 -11.58 0.40
CA ARG A 656 10.09 -13.01 0.18
C ARG A 656 10.18 -13.81 1.47
N ALA A 657 9.16 -14.59 1.78
CA ALA A 657 9.21 -15.67 2.77
C ALA A 657 9.02 -17.02 2.10
N ASP A 658 9.68 -18.07 2.60
CA ASP A 658 9.59 -19.44 2.07
C ASP A 658 9.87 -19.55 0.55
N GLY A 659 10.71 -18.64 0.01
CA GLY A 659 11.28 -18.80 -1.34
C GLY A 659 12.30 -19.92 -1.37
N ALA A 660 12.58 -20.47 -2.55
CA ALA A 660 13.66 -21.44 -2.73
C ALA A 660 14.90 -20.76 -3.29
N SER A 661 16.07 -21.16 -2.80
CA SER A 661 17.35 -20.63 -3.25
C SER A 661 18.35 -21.71 -3.61
N SER A 662 19.31 -21.35 -4.47
CA SER A 662 20.42 -22.22 -4.85
C SER A 662 21.64 -21.39 -5.20
N ASN A 663 22.81 -21.91 -4.85
CA ASN A 663 24.08 -21.34 -5.28
C ASN A 663 24.31 -21.70 -6.75
N LEU A 664 24.68 -20.73 -7.58
CA LEU A 664 25.01 -20.93 -8.98
C LEU A 664 26.52 -21.22 -9.16
N PRO A 665 26.94 -21.86 -10.27
CA PRO A 665 28.35 -22.22 -10.48
C PRO A 665 29.31 -21.02 -10.52
N ASN A 666 28.80 -19.83 -10.88
CA ASN A 666 29.55 -18.58 -10.91
C ASN A 666 29.69 -17.90 -9.52
N GLY A 667 29.21 -18.55 -8.46
CA GLY A 667 29.28 -18.03 -7.08
C GLY A 667 28.17 -17.05 -6.70
N GLN A 668 27.23 -16.77 -7.60
CA GLN A 668 26.02 -15.99 -7.29
C GLN A 668 24.97 -16.86 -6.61
N VAL A 669 23.97 -16.24 -5.98
CA VAL A 669 22.86 -16.94 -5.32
C VAL A 669 21.54 -16.61 -6.01
N LEU A 670 20.86 -17.62 -6.54
CA LEU A 670 19.52 -17.49 -7.10
C LEU A 670 18.48 -17.66 -6.00
N VAL A 671 17.43 -16.84 -6.02
CA VAL A 671 16.20 -17.03 -5.26
C VAL A 671 14.99 -16.87 -6.17
N ALA A 672 13.97 -17.72 -6.00
CA ALA A 672 12.76 -17.66 -6.78
C ALA A 672 11.52 -18.04 -5.95
N GLY A 673 10.37 -17.47 -6.33
CA GLY A 673 9.08 -17.77 -5.73
C GLY A 673 8.94 -17.27 -4.29
N GLY A 674 8.08 -17.95 -3.53
CA GLY A 674 7.77 -17.65 -2.13
C GLY A 674 6.57 -16.71 -1.98
N PHE A 675 6.35 -16.25 -0.76
CA PHE A 675 5.30 -15.29 -0.39
C PHE A 675 5.86 -13.86 -0.34
N GLY A 676 5.17 -12.91 -0.97
CA GLY A 676 5.47 -11.49 -0.91
C GLY A 676 4.47 -10.70 -0.07
N SER A 677 4.68 -9.39 0.02
CA SER A 677 3.74 -8.48 0.69
C SER A 677 2.53 -8.19 -0.20
N ALA A 678 1.33 -8.15 0.37
CA ALA A 678 0.14 -7.69 -0.35
C ALA A 678 0.32 -6.22 -0.78
N ALA A 679 -0.04 -5.88 -2.01
CA ALA A 679 0.07 -4.52 -2.56
C ALA A 679 -0.83 -3.49 -1.85
N SER A 680 -1.74 -3.95 -0.98
CA SER A 680 -2.59 -3.13 -0.11
C SER A 680 -2.49 -3.69 1.31
N GLY A 681 -2.09 -2.88 2.29
CA GLY A 681 -1.92 -3.25 3.70
C GLY A 681 -3.20 -3.66 4.46
N GLY A 682 -4.12 -4.39 3.81
CA GLY A 682 -5.31 -4.98 4.41
C GLY A 682 -5.02 -6.36 4.99
N LEU A 683 -5.34 -6.54 6.27
CA LEU A 683 -5.13 -7.76 7.07
C LEU A 683 -6.06 -8.96 6.72
N THR A 684 -6.53 -9.11 5.47
CA THR A 684 -7.57 -10.12 5.16
C THR A 684 -7.39 -10.95 3.89
N ALA A 685 -6.23 -10.97 3.24
CA ALA A 685 -5.93 -11.96 2.20
C ALA A 685 -4.52 -12.52 2.40
N GLY A 686 -4.35 -13.84 2.27
CA GLY A 686 -3.04 -14.50 2.39
C GLY A 686 -1.99 -13.83 1.51
N ASN A 687 -0.75 -13.76 2.00
CA ASN A 687 0.37 -13.15 1.29
C ASN A 687 0.44 -13.66 -0.17
N PRO A 688 0.53 -12.79 -1.18
CA PRO A 688 0.54 -13.21 -2.58
C PRO A 688 1.78 -14.06 -2.87
N ARG A 689 1.63 -15.09 -3.70
CA ARG A 689 2.75 -15.86 -4.25
C ARG A 689 3.52 -14.99 -5.24
N LEU A 690 4.82 -15.24 -5.35
CA LEU A 690 5.70 -14.51 -6.24
C LEU A 690 6.01 -15.33 -7.50
N SER A 691 5.96 -14.69 -8.66
CA SER A 691 6.55 -15.22 -9.90
C SER A 691 7.96 -14.70 -10.11
N THR A 692 8.41 -13.72 -9.34
CA THR A 692 9.72 -13.08 -9.55
C THR A 692 10.87 -13.95 -9.04
N ALA A 693 12.02 -13.84 -9.71
CA ALA A 693 13.28 -14.44 -9.30
C ALA A 693 14.39 -13.38 -9.31
N GLU A 694 15.34 -13.52 -8.40
CA GLU A 694 16.45 -12.58 -8.24
C GLU A 694 17.78 -13.32 -8.02
N ILE A 695 18.87 -12.66 -8.41
CA ILE A 695 20.24 -13.13 -8.23
C ILE A 695 20.98 -12.15 -7.34
N TYR A 696 21.59 -12.67 -6.28
CA TYR A 696 22.55 -11.95 -5.46
C TYR A 696 23.95 -12.07 -6.05
N ASP A 697 24.56 -10.94 -6.35
CA ASP A 697 25.95 -10.86 -6.73
C ASP A 697 26.83 -10.70 -5.49
N VAL A 698 27.66 -11.72 -5.22
CA VAL A 698 28.55 -11.76 -4.07
C VAL A 698 29.66 -10.70 -4.10
N THR A 699 30.02 -10.22 -5.28
CA THR A 699 31.12 -9.25 -5.44
C THR A 699 30.66 -7.82 -5.16
N THR A 700 29.45 -7.47 -5.61
CA THR A 700 28.88 -6.13 -5.40
C THR A 700 27.97 -6.05 -4.19
N GLY A 701 27.53 -7.20 -3.67
CA GLY A 701 26.57 -7.29 -2.57
C GLY A 701 25.17 -6.80 -2.95
N SER A 702 24.80 -6.89 -4.24
CA SER A 702 23.55 -6.35 -4.78
C SER A 702 22.66 -7.44 -5.36
N TRP A 703 21.34 -7.22 -5.31
CA TRP A 703 20.34 -8.09 -5.95
C TRP A 703 19.92 -7.54 -7.31
N THR A 704 19.77 -8.43 -8.28
CA THR A 704 19.27 -8.12 -9.62
C THR A 704 18.16 -9.08 -10.00
N THR A 705 17.15 -8.60 -10.74
CA THR A 705 16.09 -9.47 -11.25
C THR A 705 16.61 -10.37 -12.37
N THR A 706 16.08 -11.59 -12.45
CA THR A 706 16.31 -12.52 -13.55
C THR A 706 14.96 -12.98 -14.13
N ALA A 707 14.98 -13.93 -15.08
CA ALA A 707 13.78 -14.48 -15.71
C ALA A 707 12.73 -14.87 -14.66
N PRO A 708 11.48 -14.37 -14.77
CA PRO A 708 10.41 -14.73 -13.85
C PRO A 708 9.90 -16.14 -14.12
N LEU A 709 9.37 -16.79 -13.09
CA LEU A 709 8.58 -18.01 -13.21
C LEU A 709 7.36 -17.76 -14.12
N PRO A 710 6.92 -18.75 -14.91
CA PRO A 710 5.72 -18.64 -15.74
C PRO A 710 4.43 -18.35 -14.95
N VAL A 711 4.38 -18.82 -13.69
CA VAL A 711 3.25 -18.67 -12.78
C VAL A 711 3.77 -18.27 -11.39
N ALA A 712 2.99 -17.49 -10.64
CA ALA A 712 3.31 -17.15 -9.26
C ALA A 712 3.19 -18.38 -8.36
N SER A 713 4.30 -18.79 -7.74
CA SER A 713 4.37 -20.09 -7.08
C SER A 713 5.17 -20.08 -5.79
N LEU A 714 4.79 -20.98 -4.87
CA LEU A 714 5.75 -21.49 -3.89
C LEU A 714 6.65 -22.47 -4.60
N ILE A 715 7.90 -22.55 -4.17
CA ILE A 715 8.84 -23.57 -4.66
C ILE A 715 9.27 -24.38 -3.44
N GLY A 716 9.10 -25.69 -3.51
CA GLY A 716 9.58 -26.58 -2.46
C GLY A 716 11.10 -26.53 -2.36
N ARG A 717 11.80 -26.77 -3.48
CA ARG A 717 13.26 -26.75 -3.55
C ARG A 717 13.80 -26.28 -4.89
N LEU A 718 14.98 -25.65 -4.85
CA LEU A 718 15.77 -25.26 -6.01
C LEU A 718 17.14 -25.97 -5.96
N THR A 719 17.31 -27.00 -6.78
CA THR A 719 18.49 -27.88 -6.74
C THR A 719 19.41 -27.59 -7.92
N LEU A 720 20.63 -27.14 -7.66
CA LEU A 720 21.66 -26.97 -8.68
C LEU A 720 22.02 -28.33 -9.31
N LEU A 721 22.06 -28.37 -10.63
CA LEU A 721 22.40 -29.54 -11.43
C LEU A 721 23.85 -29.47 -11.94
N PRO A 722 24.48 -30.60 -12.28
CA PRO A 722 25.88 -30.63 -12.74
C PRO A 722 26.15 -29.84 -14.03
N ASP A 723 25.12 -29.60 -14.85
CA ASP A 723 25.21 -28.81 -16.08
C ASP A 723 25.09 -27.29 -15.84
N GLY A 724 24.94 -26.87 -14.57
CA GLY A 724 24.80 -25.48 -14.17
C GLY A 724 23.37 -24.95 -14.19
N THR A 725 22.39 -25.73 -14.63
CA THR A 725 20.96 -25.40 -14.49
C THR A 725 20.47 -25.67 -13.07
N ALA A 726 19.30 -25.17 -12.69
CA ALA A 726 18.70 -25.45 -11.39
C ALA A 726 17.27 -25.98 -11.53
N LEU A 727 16.99 -27.14 -10.94
CA LEU A 727 15.66 -27.74 -10.90
C LEU A 727 14.83 -27.11 -9.78
N ALA A 728 13.76 -26.42 -10.15
CA ALA A 728 12.66 -26.09 -9.25
C ALA A 728 11.68 -27.27 -9.19
N SER A 729 11.49 -27.81 -7.99
CA SER A 729 10.49 -28.84 -7.71
C SER A 729 9.59 -28.41 -6.56
N GLY A 730 8.43 -29.07 -6.43
CA GLY A 730 7.50 -28.75 -5.36
C GLY A 730 6.69 -27.50 -5.60
N LEU A 731 6.50 -27.13 -6.87
CA LEU A 731 5.80 -25.90 -7.22
C LEU A 731 4.34 -26.03 -6.82
N SER A 732 3.77 -24.97 -6.28
CA SER A 732 2.32 -24.87 -6.12
C SER A 732 1.82 -23.47 -6.40
N GLU A 733 0.57 -23.36 -6.85
CA GLU A 733 -0.18 -22.12 -6.94
C GLU A 733 -1.34 -22.09 -5.93
N ALA A 734 -1.90 -20.89 -5.74
CA ALA A 734 -3.05 -20.72 -4.88
C ALA A 734 -4.29 -21.36 -5.52
N SER A 735 -5.08 -22.06 -4.72
CA SER A 735 -6.37 -22.58 -5.17
C SER A 735 -7.26 -21.45 -5.68
N SER A 736 -8.02 -21.71 -6.75
CA SER A 736 -9.10 -20.82 -7.21
C SER A 736 -10.25 -20.75 -6.20
N ILE A 737 -10.33 -21.69 -5.26
CA ILE A 737 -11.28 -21.71 -4.16
C ILE A 737 -10.65 -20.98 -2.97
N ALA A 738 -11.31 -19.95 -2.46
CA ALA A 738 -10.84 -19.21 -1.29
C ALA A 738 -10.67 -20.16 -0.08
N GLY A 739 -9.45 -20.26 0.45
CA GLY A 739 -9.10 -21.17 1.54
C GLY A 739 -8.92 -22.64 1.12
N GLY A 740 -8.95 -22.94 -0.18
CA GLY A 740 -8.67 -24.27 -0.72
C GLY A 740 -7.18 -24.64 -0.65
N PRO A 741 -6.86 -25.95 -0.74
CA PRO A 741 -5.48 -26.42 -0.71
C PRO A 741 -4.71 -25.99 -1.96
N ASP A 742 -3.41 -25.79 -1.77
CA ASP A 742 -2.46 -25.53 -2.84
C ASP A 742 -2.60 -26.51 -4.00
N VAL A 743 -2.55 -25.99 -5.23
CA VAL A 743 -2.56 -26.81 -6.44
C VAL A 743 -1.11 -27.05 -6.86
N PRO A 744 -0.61 -28.30 -6.82
CA PRO A 744 0.74 -28.60 -7.25
C PRO A 744 0.91 -28.38 -8.77
N LEU A 745 2.05 -27.83 -9.17
CA LEU A 745 2.43 -27.52 -10.54
C LEU A 745 3.58 -28.40 -11.02
N GLU A 746 3.79 -28.40 -12.33
CA GLU A 746 4.90 -29.10 -12.96
C GLU A 746 6.27 -28.49 -12.60
N PRO A 747 7.33 -29.31 -12.50
CA PRO A 747 8.68 -28.83 -12.24
C PRO A 747 9.26 -27.99 -13.38
N LEU A 748 10.17 -27.08 -13.04
CA LEU A 748 10.83 -26.18 -13.99
C LEU A 748 12.36 -26.26 -13.86
N LEU A 749 13.05 -26.03 -14.97
CA LEU A 749 14.49 -25.81 -15.01
C LEU A 749 14.77 -24.33 -15.19
N TYR A 750 15.52 -23.76 -14.26
CA TYR A 750 16.19 -22.48 -14.47
C TYR A 750 17.48 -22.71 -15.24
N VAL A 751 17.56 -22.16 -16.43
CA VAL A 751 18.78 -22.10 -17.23
C VAL A 751 19.40 -20.72 -16.96
N PRO A 752 20.63 -20.61 -16.43
CA PRO A 752 21.31 -19.32 -16.29
C PRO A 752 21.66 -18.69 -17.64
N ALA A 753 21.97 -17.40 -17.63
CA ALA A 753 22.58 -16.75 -18.79
C ALA A 753 23.99 -17.31 -18.99
N GLN A 754 24.32 -17.68 -20.23
CA GLN A 754 25.64 -18.16 -20.61
C GLN A 754 26.66 -17.02 -20.68
#